data_AF-A0A564N193-F1
#
_entry.id   AF-A0A564N193-F1
#
_cell.length_a   1.000
_cell.length_b   1.000
_cell.length_c   1.000
_cell.angle_alpha   90.00
_cell.angle_beta   90.00
_cell.angle_gamma   90.00
#
_symmetry.space_group_name_H-M   'P 1'
#
loop_
_entity.id
_entity.type
_entity.pdbx_description
1 polymer ?
#
loop_
_entity_poly.entity_id
_entity_poly.type
_entity_poly.pdbx_seq_one_letter_code
_entity_poly.pdbx_strand_id
1 'polypeptide(L)'
;MITPKLKHLLVILSLIALFVAPNMVLFLWSAPFMLVDKLSLLPAVLNAPQRLLLYGLWLGGTLYFSALMWVAITRRNKGYLAAAVAQVVFVIGITLFNVPIGEQNQRRWQSMNQLESPAWQDFLYVRDRYARFNHITQPFNQHNIIELFLARKKPLAELPLGWNEEDVAAANALWQQALGYREQEAKALTKMADYLSWMPDRGDLTLATAILTLTTDANKAQAERAFRRAIAIAPENPDAWLGWALALIQSRDDERVRNSQFQPLTQSITSGLLMAEGLKDSPRQPALQQRLEAYIAQMPAEDRQILHILRARMQTRSCDSPLAENENREAEKVLPLLRSIVFKQGPVPGVSPVNERFPGHVSIEAEQYGIWKESLQNMPYPAINKFIKSATTVLSVDTGVGGDLLNAVVECSSGVPEFDKAALHYVQQWRFASNRHGERLLIPVNFISDRLPPEEHYREMESRAARIARLAARHNKAGMEIAAQEMVAQFTRMKALFPQKKLSAEEVRNLQLVYFKKRDKSPKGRMEGFTEMTEAMEALVDTHPYYAPLLKDLALRKSFASFDENRATWAQLLALAPEDPQVWMAWGSLWAERDPELYIGAMIYSLLLQPLAADTEQKIANIKTKLLMRVGMGERSAILSAKVYANYADILGERTKGEDTAKAGQILPPSKTRGRHETIVPGDFPRGMAVDIDRNEVLNASFFNVEWKAPQMPGDKRTELTVDIDKSGVPTLVLVSKSSEVEDDDARAVDMLWRWKFKPQPDGRQITVGVNFQH
;
A
#
# COMPACT_ATOMS: atom_id res chain seq x y z
N MET A 1 18.20 78.05 -13.92
CA MET A 1 18.28 77.95 -12.44
C MET A 1 16.87 77.78 -11.90
N ILE A 2 16.55 76.62 -11.33
CA ILE A 2 15.23 76.37 -10.74
C ILE A 2 15.21 76.94 -9.32
N THR A 3 14.29 77.85 -9.02
CA THR A 3 14.17 78.50 -7.71
C THR A 3 13.72 77.50 -6.62
N PRO A 4 14.12 77.70 -5.34
CA PRO A 4 13.84 76.75 -4.26
C PRO A 4 12.34 76.47 -4.07
N LYS A 5 11.46 77.44 -4.34
CA LYS A 5 10.01 77.26 -4.30
C LYS A 5 9.49 76.27 -5.36
N LEU A 6 10.07 76.27 -6.57
CA LEU A 6 9.67 75.35 -7.64
C LEU A 6 10.14 73.91 -7.36
N LYS A 7 11.28 73.72 -6.68
CA LYS A 7 11.70 72.40 -6.15
C LYS A 7 10.69 71.84 -5.16
N HIS A 8 10.22 72.66 -4.22
CA HIS A 8 9.25 72.23 -3.22
C HIS A 8 7.89 71.93 -3.87
N LEU A 9 7.47 72.75 -4.86
CA LEU A 9 6.25 72.53 -5.60
C LEU A 9 6.30 71.23 -6.42
N LEU A 10 7.42 70.92 -7.08
CA LEU A 10 7.62 69.65 -7.80
C LEU A 10 7.64 68.45 -6.86
N VAL A 11 8.27 68.57 -5.68
CA VAL A 11 8.26 67.51 -4.66
C VAL A 11 6.84 67.27 -4.15
N ILE A 12 6.09 68.33 -3.88
CA ILE A 12 4.69 68.24 -3.42
C ILE A 12 3.80 67.65 -4.52
N LEU A 13 3.94 68.08 -5.77
CA LEU A 13 3.21 67.48 -6.91
C LEU A 13 3.57 66.01 -7.11
N SER A 14 4.84 65.62 -6.93
CA SER A 14 5.26 64.22 -7.00
C SER A 14 4.72 63.36 -5.85
N LEU A 15 4.62 63.93 -4.63
CA LEU A 15 4.01 63.29 -3.47
C LEU A 15 2.49 63.15 -3.63
N ILE A 16 1.82 64.17 -4.18
CA ILE A 16 0.38 64.15 -4.46
C ILE A 16 0.06 63.11 -5.54
N ALA A 17 0.86 63.05 -6.61
CA ALA A 17 0.71 62.02 -7.64
C ALA A 17 0.88 60.61 -7.07
N LEU A 18 1.86 60.41 -6.17
CA LEU A 18 2.13 59.13 -5.52
C LEU A 18 0.97 58.65 -4.59
N PHE A 19 0.26 59.59 -3.96
CA PHE A 19 -0.77 59.27 -2.96
C PHE A 19 -2.23 59.31 -3.47
N VAL A 20 -2.56 60.17 -4.43
CA VAL A 20 -3.96 60.39 -4.84
C VAL A 20 -4.41 59.44 -5.97
N ALA A 21 -3.49 59.03 -6.83
CA ALA A 21 -3.79 58.10 -7.92
C ALA A 21 -2.62 57.12 -8.15
N PRO A 22 -2.28 56.28 -7.16
CA PRO A 22 -1.15 55.35 -7.26
C PRO A 22 -1.29 54.43 -8.48
N ASN A 23 -2.52 54.00 -8.79
CA ASN A 23 -2.81 53.18 -9.97
C ASN A 23 -2.61 53.93 -11.29
N MET A 24 -2.84 55.25 -11.34
CA MET A 24 -2.65 56.05 -12.56
C MET A 24 -1.17 56.40 -12.78
N VAL A 25 -0.42 56.63 -11.70
CA VAL A 25 1.04 56.76 -11.75
C VAL A 25 1.69 55.44 -12.14
N LEU A 26 1.24 54.31 -11.58
CA LEU A 26 1.66 52.96 -12.01
C LEU A 26 1.26 52.65 -13.46
N PHE A 27 0.08 53.11 -13.92
CA PHE A 27 -0.39 52.93 -15.30
C PHE A 27 0.41 53.78 -16.30
N LEU A 28 0.68 55.05 -15.99
CA LEU A 28 1.55 55.93 -16.78
C LEU A 28 3.02 55.49 -16.71
N TRP A 29 3.47 54.92 -15.58
CA TRP A 29 4.78 54.29 -15.44
C TRP A 29 4.89 53.01 -16.25
N SER A 30 3.83 52.20 -16.35
CA SER A 30 3.81 50.93 -17.10
C SER A 30 3.48 51.10 -18.58
N ALA A 31 2.90 52.23 -19.00
CA ALA A 31 2.53 52.50 -20.40
C ALA A 31 3.70 52.45 -21.41
N PRO A 32 4.91 52.97 -21.10
CA PRO A 32 6.08 52.75 -21.97
C PRO A 32 6.48 51.27 -22.04
N PHE A 33 6.31 50.52 -20.96
CA PHE A 33 6.66 49.10 -20.90
C PHE A 33 5.67 48.20 -21.67
N MET A 34 4.37 48.54 -21.66
CA MET A 34 3.37 47.88 -22.50
C MET A 34 3.57 48.15 -24.01
N LEU A 35 4.15 49.31 -24.36
CA LEU A 35 4.55 49.63 -25.74
C LEU A 35 5.81 48.88 -26.18
N VAL A 36 6.77 48.64 -25.28
CA VAL A 36 8.00 47.87 -25.53
C VAL A 36 7.73 46.36 -25.64
N ASP A 37 6.74 45.82 -24.92
CA ASP A 37 6.31 44.41 -25.06
C ASP A 37 5.74 44.13 -26.47
N LYS A 38 5.18 45.15 -27.16
CA LYS A 38 4.76 45.05 -28.57
C LYS A 38 5.93 45.16 -29.58
N LEU A 39 7.10 45.64 -29.17
CA LEU A 39 8.24 45.92 -30.05
C LEU A 39 9.20 44.73 -30.25
N SER A 40 8.89 43.53 -29.72
CA SER A 40 9.66 42.28 -29.95
C SER A 40 11.18 42.37 -29.65
N LEU A 41 11.59 43.26 -28.74
CA LEU A 41 13.02 43.50 -28.45
C LEU A 41 13.67 42.45 -27.54
N LEU A 42 12.87 41.68 -26.77
CA LEU A 42 13.35 40.62 -25.88
C LEU A 42 12.79 39.26 -26.32
N PRO A 43 13.56 38.17 -26.23
CA PRO A 43 13.08 36.84 -26.58
C PRO A 43 11.86 36.42 -25.79
N ALA A 44 10.92 35.76 -26.46
CA ALA A 44 9.69 35.26 -25.84
C ALA A 44 9.95 34.26 -24.69
N VAL A 45 11.11 33.62 -24.68
CA VAL A 45 11.53 32.59 -23.72
C VAL A 45 11.78 33.13 -22.29
N LEU A 46 11.99 34.43 -22.11
CA LEU A 46 12.27 34.99 -20.79
C LEU A 46 11.02 34.97 -19.89
N ASN A 47 11.16 34.47 -18.66
CA ASN A 47 10.07 34.43 -17.67
C ASN A 47 9.76 35.85 -17.14
N ALA A 48 8.54 36.06 -16.63
CA ALA A 48 8.08 37.35 -16.10
C ALA A 48 9.08 38.06 -15.15
N PRO A 49 9.69 37.41 -14.13
CA PRO A 49 10.66 38.07 -13.25
C PRO A 49 11.98 38.44 -13.98
N GLN A 50 12.44 37.62 -14.94
CA GLN A 50 13.65 37.88 -15.72
C GLN A 50 13.45 39.09 -16.64
N ARG A 51 12.28 39.17 -17.29
CA ARG A 51 11.90 40.35 -18.09
C ARG A 51 11.83 41.61 -17.23
N LEU A 52 11.22 41.52 -16.05
CA LEU A 52 11.08 42.66 -15.14
C LEU A 52 12.44 43.16 -14.62
N LEU A 53 13.39 42.26 -14.38
CA LEU A 53 14.77 42.61 -14.03
C LEU A 53 15.49 43.33 -15.17
N LEU A 54 15.38 42.83 -16.41
CA LEU A 54 15.96 43.48 -17.59
C LEU A 54 15.32 44.85 -17.85
N TYR A 55 14.01 44.97 -17.71
CA TYR A 55 13.32 46.25 -17.81
C TYR A 55 13.77 47.24 -16.73
N GLY A 56 13.97 46.77 -15.50
CA GLY A 56 14.52 47.58 -14.40
C GLY A 56 15.95 48.05 -14.69
N LEU A 57 16.79 47.17 -15.27
CA LEU A 57 18.15 47.50 -15.68
C LEU A 57 18.18 48.58 -16.78
N TRP A 58 17.34 48.45 -17.81
CA TRP A 58 17.23 49.44 -18.89
C TRP A 58 16.65 50.77 -18.42
N LEU A 59 15.64 50.77 -17.53
CA LEU A 59 15.09 51.99 -16.96
C LEU A 59 16.12 52.71 -16.07
N GLY A 60 16.77 51.99 -15.15
CA GLY A 60 17.81 52.58 -14.30
C GLY A 60 18.98 53.11 -15.12
N GLY A 61 19.40 52.34 -16.13
CA GLY A 61 20.46 52.72 -17.06
C GLY A 61 20.14 53.96 -17.89
N THR A 62 18.92 54.08 -18.41
CA THR A 62 18.49 55.24 -19.23
C THR A 62 18.31 56.51 -18.40
N LEU A 63 17.80 56.40 -17.17
CA LEU A 63 17.73 57.53 -16.24
C LEU A 63 19.12 58.04 -15.86
N TYR A 64 20.05 57.13 -15.57
CA TYR A 64 21.42 57.49 -15.24
C TYR A 64 22.17 58.08 -16.44
N PHE A 65 22.00 57.48 -17.63
CA PHE A 65 22.50 58.04 -18.89
C PHE A 65 21.99 59.46 -19.14
N SER A 66 20.69 59.69 -18.96
CA SER A 66 20.06 61.00 -19.18
C SER A 66 20.58 62.05 -18.20
N ALA A 67 20.79 61.67 -16.93
CA ALA A 67 21.40 62.54 -15.92
C ALA A 67 22.85 62.91 -16.26
N LEU A 68 23.65 61.92 -16.69
CA LEU A 68 25.04 62.14 -17.10
C LEU A 68 25.13 63.01 -18.37
N MET A 69 24.27 62.76 -19.36
CA MET A 69 24.16 63.58 -20.58
C MET A 69 23.75 65.01 -20.26
N TRP A 70 22.78 65.20 -19.37
CA TRP A 70 22.36 66.53 -18.93
C TRP A 70 23.51 67.31 -18.28
N VAL A 71 24.28 66.67 -17.41
CA VAL A 71 25.46 67.28 -16.77
C VAL A 71 26.56 67.55 -17.80
N ALA A 72 26.78 66.62 -18.74
CA ALA A 72 27.77 66.78 -19.81
C ALA A 72 27.45 67.97 -20.71
N ILE A 73 26.18 68.17 -21.08
CA ILE A 73 25.71 69.26 -21.94
C ILE A 73 25.74 70.60 -21.19
N THR A 74 25.19 70.65 -19.98
CA THR A 74 25.07 71.90 -19.21
C THR A 74 26.41 72.41 -18.69
N ARG A 75 27.37 71.52 -18.40
CA ARG A 75 28.72 71.88 -17.94
C ARG A 75 29.80 71.77 -19.03
N ARG A 76 29.44 71.41 -20.27
CA ARG A 76 30.35 71.15 -21.41
C ARG A 76 31.55 70.26 -21.04
N ASN A 77 31.35 69.26 -20.18
CA ASN A 77 32.44 68.41 -19.70
C ASN A 77 32.45 67.06 -20.44
N LYS A 78 33.53 66.81 -21.20
CA LYS A 78 33.72 65.60 -21.99
C LYS A 78 33.85 64.31 -21.15
N GLY A 79 34.26 64.41 -19.89
CA GLY A 79 34.37 63.25 -18.98
C GLY A 79 33.00 62.63 -18.65
N TYR A 80 31.98 63.47 -18.43
CA TYR A 80 30.61 62.99 -18.20
C TYR A 80 29.97 62.42 -19.47
N LEU A 81 30.36 62.91 -20.66
CA LEU A 81 29.96 62.33 -21.94
C LEU A 81 30.54 60.92 -22.11
N ALA A 82 31.83 60.74 -21.81
CA ALA A 82 32.48 59.43 -21.85
C ALA A 82 31.84 58.45 -20.85
N ALA A 83 31.52 58.90 -19.63
CA ALA A 83 30.81 58.10 -18.64
C ALA A 83 29.39 57.71 -19.09
N ALA A 84 28.67 58.61 -19.76
CA ALA A 84 27.35 58.32 -20.31
C ALA A 84 27.43 57.23 -21.40
N VAL A 85 28.39 57.32 -22.33
CA VAL A 85 28.60 56.28 -23.35
C VAL A 85 28.98 54.95 -22.69
N ALA A 86 29.88 54.96 -21.70
CA ALA A 86 30.26 53.76 -20.96
C ALA A 86 29.06 53.10 -20.25
N GLN A 87 28.13 53.89 -19.70
CA GLN A 87 26.90 53.37 -19.09
C GLN A 87 26.04 52.62 -20.11
N VAL A 88 25.87 53.16 -21.32
CA VAL A 88 25.08 52.50 -22.37
C VAL A 88 25.74 51.19 -22.80
N VAL A 89 27.05 51.19 -23.00
CA VAL A 89 27.82 49.97 -23.32
C VAL A 89 27.68 48.93 -22.21
N PHE A 90 27.70 49.35 -20.94
CA PHE A 90 27.54 48.46 -19.79
C PHE A 90 26.15 47.82 -19.72
N VAL A 91 25.09 48.61 -19.92
CA VAL A 91 23.69 48.12 -19.94
C VAL A 91 23.47 47.16 -21.11
N ILE A 92 23.99 47.49 -22.30
CA ILE A 92 23.96 46.60 -23.47
C ILE A 92 24.74 45.32 -23.18
N GLY A 93 25.94 45.43 -22.60
CA GLY A 93 26.78 44.28 -22.25
C GLY A 93 26.08 43.32 -21.31
N ILE A 94 25.54 43.81 -20.18
CA ILE A 94 24.78 42.97 -19.22
C ILE A 94 23.56 42.34 -19.89
N THR A 95 22.89 43.04 -20.79
CA THR A 95 21.73 42.50 -21.52
C THR A 95 22.16 41.34 -22.43
N LEU A 96 23.25 41.50 -23.19
CA LEU A 96 23.76 40.45 -24.09
C LEU A 96 24.26 39.20 -23.35
N PHE A 97 24.76 39.34 -22.12
CA PHE A 97 25.17 38.19 -21.29
C PHE A 97 23.99 37.46 -20.61
N ASN A 98 22.87 38.14 -20.39
CA ASN A 98 21.70 37.59 -19.68
C ASN A 98 20.55 37.18 -20.60
N VAL A 99 20.66 37.44 -21.91
CA VAL A 99 19.63 37.10 -22.89
C VAL A 99 20.13 35.96 -23.78
N PRO A 100 19.35 34.88 -23.95
CA PRO A 100 19.71 33.82 -24.89
C PRO A 100 19.60 34.32 -26.33
N ILE A 101 20.75 34.43 -27.01
CA ILE A 101 20.85 34.85 -28.42
C ILE A 101 20.99 33.60 -29.30
N GLY A 102 20.14 33.50 -30.33
CA GLY A 102 20.06 32.35 -31.23
C GLY A 102 19.00 31.33 -30.82
N GLU A 103 18.39 30.68 -31.79
CA GLU A 103 17.22 29.79 -31.56
C GLU A 103 17.53 28.61 -30.64
N GLN A 104 18.70 27.98 -30.80
CA GLN A 104 19.12 26.86 -29.95
C GLN A 104 19.31 27.30 -28.48
N ASN A 105 19.94 28.45 -28.25
CA ASN A 105 20.15 28.97 -26.90
C ASN A 105 18.82 29.39 -26.25
N GLN A 106 17.86 29.86 -27.03
CA GLN A 106 16.51 30.13 -26.57
C GLN A 106 15.80 28.84 -26.16
N ARG A 107 15.83 27.78 -26.98
CA ARG A 107 15.27 26.47 -26.61
C ARG A 107 15.94 25.87 -25.37
N ARG A 108 17.27 25.95 -25.28
CA ARG A 108 18.05 25.57 -24.10
C ARG A 108 17.57 26.30 -22.85
N TRP A 109 17.44 27.62 -22.92
CA TRP A 109 17.01 28.45 -21.80
C TRP A 109 15.58 28.12 -21.36
N GLN A 110 14.68 27.90 -22.32
CA GLN A 110 13.30 27.51 -22.05
C GLN A 110 13.24 26.17 -21.31
N SER A 111 13.99 25.18 -21.78
CA SER A 111 14.08 23.89 -21.12
C SER A 111 14.64 24.03 -19.70
N MET A 112 15.74 24.76 -19.51
CA MET A 112 16.31 24.99 -18.17
C MET A 112 15.32 25.65 -17.20
N ASN A 113 14.53 26.63 -17.66
CA ASN A 113 13.46 27.23 -16.85
C ASN A 113 12.35 26.21 -16.48
N GLN A 114 12.00 25.29 -17.39
CA GLN A 114 11.01 24.24 -17.11
C GLN A 114 11.55 23.21 -16.11
N LEU A 115 12.86 22.93 -16.13
CA LEU A 115 13.54 22.05 -15.17
C LEU A 115 13.54 22.57 -13.73
N GLU A 116 13.37 23.89 -13.54
CA GLU A 116 13.21 24.51 -12.21
C GLU A 116 11.79 24.33 -11.64
N SER A 117 10.83 23.86 -12.43
CA SER A 117 9.47 23.62 -11.94
C SER A 117 9.43 22.49 -10.90
N PRO A 118 8.49 22.55 -9.92
CA PRO A 118 8.36 21.51 -8.89
C PRO A 118 8.18 20.10 -9.45
N ALA A 119 7.46 19.94 -10.57
CA ALA A 119 7.25 18.63 -11.21
C ALA A 119 8.56 18.01 -11.74
N TRP A 120 9.40 18.82 -12.40
CA TRP A 120 10.71 18.38 -12.87
C TRP A 120 11.72 18.25 -11.74
N GLN A 121 11.67 19.10 -10.71
CA GLN A 121 12.48 18.97 -9.49
C GLN A 121 12.16 17.68 -8.72
N ASP A 122 10.88 17.32 -8.63
CA ASP A 122 10.40 16.09 -8.00
C ASP A 122 10.91 14.83 -8.71
N PHE A 123 11.05 14.89 -10.04
CA PHE A 123 11.59 13.83 -10.87
C PHE A 123 13.13 13.80 -10.89
N LEU A 124 13.78 14.97 -11.02
CA LEU A 124 15.22 15.11 -11.28
C LEU A 124 16.09 15.38 -10.06
N TYR A 125 15.57 15.80 -8.91
CA TYR A 125 16.40 16.29 -7.80
C TYR A 125 16.10 15.71 -6.42
N VAL A 126 14.95 15.09 -6.17
CA VAL A 126 14.64 14.63 -4.81
C VAL A 126 15.62 13.53 -4.38
N ARG A 127 16.17 13.74 -3.18
CA ARG A 127 16.87 12.85 -2.24
C ARG A 127 16.26 11.44 -2.08
N ASP A 128 15.09 11.24 -2.66
CA ASP A 128 14.17 10.12 -2.59
C ASP A 128 14.20 9.26 -3.88
N ARG A 129 15.00 9.63 -4.91
CA ARG A 129 15.46 8.69 -5.96
C ARG A 129 16.30 7.57 -5.36
N TYR A 130 17.11 7.90 -4.35
CA TYR A 130 18.05 6.99 -3.71
C TYR A 130 17.35 6.02 -2.74
N ALA A 131 16.40 6.50 -1.93
CA ALA A 131 15.64 5.64 -1.01
C ALA A 131 14.64 4.73 -1.75
N ARG A 132 14.01 5.20 -2.85
CA ARG A 132 12.99 4.43 -3.58
C ARG A 132 13.54 3.44 -4.59
N PHE A 133 14.61 3.76 -5.34
CA PHE A 133 15.30 2.75 -6.17
C PHE A 133 15.69 1.52 -5.32
N ASN A 134 16.13 1.76 -4.08
CA ASN A 134 16.49 0.72 -3.11
C ASN A 134 15.29 -0.04 -2.51
N HIS A 135 14.11 0.58 -2.47
CA HIS A 135 12.88 -0.09 -2.06
C HIS A 135 12.30 -0.95 -3.20
N ILE A 136 12.50 -0.51 -4.45
CA ILE A 136 11.92 -1.09 -5.66
C ILE A 136 12.75 -2.28 -6.18
N THR A 137 14.06 -2.31 -5.99
CA THR A 137 14.92 -3.47 -6.37
C THR A 137 14.92 -4.61 -5.33
N GLN A 138 13.95 -4.64 -4.42
CA GLN A 138 13.72 -5.81 -3.54
C GLN A 138 13.27 -7.02 -4.39
N PRO A 139 13.41 -8.25 -3.87
CA PRO A 139 13.36 -9.44 -4.71
C PRO A 139 12.00 -9.61 -5.42
N PHE A 140 12.08 -9.78 -6.74
CA PHE A 140 11.12 -10.48 -7.61
C PHE A 140 9.69 -9.98 -7.71
N ASN A 141 9.53 -8.79 -8.30
CA ASN A 141 8.36 -8.57 -9.13
C ASN A 141 8.71 -7.67 -10.35
N GLN A 142 9.34 -8.27 -11.36
CA GLN A 142 9.81 -7.58 -12.59
C GLN A 142 8.69 -6.74 -13.22
N HIS A 143 7.47 -7.28 -13.26
CA HIS A 143 6.29 -6.64 -13.85
C HIS A 143 5.90 -5.37 -13.07
N ASN A 144 5.76 -5.48 -11.75
CA ASN A 144 5.42 -4.32 -10.90
C ASN A 144 6.50 -3.23 -10.93
N ILE A 145 7.78 -3.61 -11.01
CA ILE A 145 8.90 -2.65 -11.09
C ILE A 145 8.77 -1.80 -12.37
N ILE A 146 8.59 -2.44 -13.53
CA ILE A 146 8.48 -1.75 -14.82
C ILE A 146 7.23 -0.87 -14.86
N GLU A 147 6.07 -1.40 -14.44
CA GLU A 147 4.82 -0.64 -14.42
C GLU A 147 4.90 0.61 -13.53
N LEU A 148 5.55 0.51 -12.37
CA LEU A 148 5.75 1.66 -11.47
C LEU A 148 6.65 2.74 -12.09
N PHE A 149 7.74 2.35 -12.76
CA PHE A 149 8.60 3.31 -13.46
C PHE A 149 7.86 3.94 -14.66
N LEU A 150 7.11 3.15 -15.43
CA LEU A 150 6.32 3.63 -16.57
C LEU A 150 5.16 4.55 -16.13
N ALA A 151 4.46 4.21 -15.05
CA ALA A 151 3.39 5.03 -14.49
C ALA A 151 3.89 6.43 -14.11
N ARG A 152 5.16 6.55 -13.70
CA ARG A 152 5.79 7.82 -13.34
C ARG A 152 6.37 8.57 -14.55
N LYS A 153 6.72 7.87 -15.63
CA LYS A 153 7.11 8.48 -16.90
C LYS A 153 5.93 9.21 -17.57
N LYS A 154 4.71 8.66 -17.46
CA LYS A 154 3.48 9.23 -18.05
C LYS A 154 3.26 10.73 -17.74
N PRO A 155 3.28 11.20 -16.48
CA PRO A 155 3.10 12.62 -16.17
C PRO A 155 4.21 13.55 -16.69
N LEU A 156 5.38 13.02 -17.07
CA LEU A 156 6.48 13.81 -17.67
C LEU A 156 6.33 13.96 -19.17
N ALA A 157 5.75 12.97 -19.86
CA ALA A 157 5.42 13.07 -21.27
C ALA A 157 4.39 14.18 -21.55
N GLU A 158 3.61 14.57 -20.54
CA GLU A 158 2.63 15.66 -20.61
C GLU A 158 3.26 17.06 -20.44
N LEU A 159 4.54 17.14 -20.04
CA LEU A 159 5.28 18.39 -19.79
C LEU A 159 6.59 18.42 -20.61
N PRO A 160 6.52 18.37 -21.96
CA PRO A 160 7.71 18.26 -22.79
C PRO A 160 8.63 19.48 -22.64
N LEU A 161 9.93 19.21 -22.65
CA LEU A 161 10.96 20.24 -22.65
C LEU A 161 11.07 20.87 -24.05
N GLY A 162 11.43 22.16 -24.11
CA GLY A 162 11.42 22.95 -25.36
C GLY A 162 12.47 22.62 -26.44
N TRP A 163 13.08 21.43 -26.44
CA TRP A 163 14.03 20.99 -27.46
C TRP A 163 13.33 20.38 -28.70
N ASN A 164 14.00 20.33 -29.86
CA ASN A 164 13.41 19.85 -31.14
C ASN A 164 14.17 18.67 -31.78
N GLU A 165 13.71 18.21 -32.95
CA GLU A 165 14.33 17.11 -33.71
C GLU A 165 15.74 17.42 -34.24
N GLU A 166 16.08 18.69 -34.47
CA GLU A 166 17.43 19.08 -34.90
C GLU A 166 18.42 19.00 -33.74
N ASP A 167 18.00 19.44 -32.55
CA ASP A 167 18.77 19.31 -31.31
C ASP A 167 18.98 17.81 -30.98
N VAL A 168 17.97 16.98 -31.26
CA VAL A 168 18.03 15.51 -31.18
C VAL A 168 19.08 14.95 -32.15
N ALA A 169 19.03 15.34 -33.42
CA ALA A 169 19.97 14.86 -34.44
C ALA A 169 21.40 15.29 -34.13
N ALA A 170 21.60 16.53 -33.66
CA ALA A 170 22.91 17.05 -33.26
C ALA A 170 23.49 16.28 -32.07
N ALA A 171 22.68 16.04 -31.03
CA ALA A 171 23.10 15.23 -29.89
C ALA A 171 23.38 13.77 -30.27
N ASN A 172 22.60 13.21 -31.19
CA ASN A 172 22.81 11.85 -31.67
C ASN A 172 24.08 11.70 -32.51
N ALA A 173 24.37 12.66 -33.38
CA ALA A 173 25.59 12.69 -34.15
C ALA A 173 26.84 12.69 -33.26
N LEU A 174 26.81 13.37 -32.10
CA LEU A 174 27.95 13.43 -31.19
C LEU A 174 28.39 12.06 -30.66
N TRP A 175 27.47 11.24 -30.17
CA TRP A 175 27.84 9.92 -29.67
C TRP A 175 28.06 8.94 -30.82
N GLN A 176 27.26 9.00 -31.90
CA GLN A 176 27.42 8.12 -33.06
C GLN A 176 28.79 8.28 -33.74
N GLN A 177 29.29 9.50 -33.89
CA GLN A 177 30.62 9.77 -34.45
C GLN A 177 31.75 9.35 -33.51
N ALA A 178 31.49 9.30 -32.21
CA ALA A 178 32.49 8.97 -31.20
C ALA A 178 32.60 7.46 -30.91
N LEU A 179 31.57 6.67 -31.25
CA LEU A 179 31.50 5.24 -30.94
C LEU A 179 32.73 4.49 -31.47
N GLY A 180 33.42 3.77 -30.58
CA GLY A 180 34.51 2.87 -30.94
C GLY A 180 35.91 3.49 -30.87
N TYR A 181 36.03 4.81 -30.75
CA TYR A 181 37.31 5.51 -30.64
C TYR A 181 37.46 6.21 -29.28
N ARG A 182 38.24 5.64 -28.33
CA ARG A 182 38.34 6.11 -26.93
C ARG A 182 38.56 7.62 -26.76
N GLU A 183 39.44 8.23 -27.55
CA GLU A 183 39.71 9.67 -27.46
C GLU A 183 38.52 10.52 -27.92
N GLN A 184 37.77 10.04 -28.91
CA GLN A 184 36.58 10.72 -29.40
C GLN A 184 35.40 10.51 -28.45
N GLU A 185 35.28 9.34 -27.83
CA GLU A 185 34.31 9.06 -26.75
C GLU A 185 34.48 10.06 -25.59
N ALA A 186 35.71 10.28 -25.11
CA ALA A 186 35.99 11.25 -24.05
C ALA A 186 35.66 12.71 -24.44
N LYS A 187 35.97 13.10 -25.69
CA LYS A 187 35.62 14.43 -26.23
C LYS A 187 34.11 14.60 -26.44
N ALA A 188 33.40 13.53 -26.78
CA ALA A 188 31.95 13.55 -26.92
C ALA A 188 31.27 13.69 -25.55
N LEU A 189 31.75 12.98 -24.52
CA LEU A 189 31.19 13.04 -23.16
C LEU A 189 31.11 14.46 -22.60
N THR A 190 32.12 15.30 -22.83
CA THR A 190 32.11 16.71 -22.36
C THR A 190 31.02 17.53 -23.05
N LYS A 191 30.80 17.33 -24.35
CA LYS A 191 29.72 17.99 -25.10
C LYS A 191 28.34 17.41 -24.81
N MET A 192 28.25 16.10 -24.58
CA MET A 192 27.00 15.43 -24.20
C MET A 192 26.52 15.87 -22.82
N ALA A 193 27.43 16.15 -21.89
CA ALA A 193 27.08 16.71 -20.59
C ALA A 193 26.38 18.08 -20.72
N ASP A 194 26.77 18.89 -21.71
CA ASP A 194 26.10 20.15 -22.01
C ASP A 194 24.68 19.91 -22.52
N TYR A 195 24.50 18.99 -23.47
CA TYR A 195 23.17 18.61 -23.97
C TYR A 195 22.26 18.01 -22.88
N LEU A 196 22.80 17.16 -22.00
CA LEU A 196 22.05 16.58 -20.89
C LEU A 196 21.62 17.62 -19.84
N SER A 197 22.27 18.79 -19.77
CA SER A 197 21.86 19.85 -18.84
C SER A 197 20.49 20.45 -19.16
N TRP A 198 20.02 20.29 -20.39
CA TRP A 198 18.74 20.83 -20.86
C TRP A 198 17.91 19.84 -21.71
N MET A 199 18.38 18.60 -21.89
CA MET A 199 17.59 17.48 -22.44
C MET A 199 17.69 16.22 -21.54
N PRO A 200 17.42 16.32 -20.23
CA PRO A 200 17.61 15.21 -19.28
C PRO A 200 16.57 14.08 -19.42
N ASP A 201 15.48 14.31 -20.15
CA ASP A 201 14.39 13.39 -20.42
C ASP A 201 14.68 12.42 -21.59
N ARG A 202 15.77 12.66 -22.30
CA ARG A 202 16.25 11.82 -23.40
C ARG A 202 16.92 10.54 -22.88
N GLY A 203 16.13 9.48 -22.82
CA GLY A 203 16.57 8.14 -22.40
C GLY A 203 17.71 7.55 -23.24
N ASP A 204 17.72 7.84 -24.53
CA ASP A 204 18.77 7.43 -25.46
C ASP A 204 20.08 8.19 -25.25
N LEU A 205 20.01 9.51 -25.10
CA LEU A 205 21.19 10.35 -24.84
C LEU A 205 21.82 10.01 -23.47
N THR A 206 20.98 9.79 -22.45
CA THR A 206 21.44 9.37 -21.11
C THR A 206 22.07 7.99 -21.14
N LEU A 207 21.48 7.03 -21.88
CA LEU A 207 22.06 5.70 -22.07
C LEU A 207 23.39 5.75 -22.84
N ALA A 208 23.47 6.48 -23.95
CA ALA A 208 24.70 6.67 -24.71
C ALA A 208 25.81 7.26 -23.83
N THR A 209 25.49 8.28 -23.03
CA THR A 209 26.43 8.87 -22.06
C THR A 209 26.91 7.83 -21.05
N ALA A 210 26.01 6.99 -20.53
CA ALA A 210 26.37 5.94 -19.57
C ALA A 210 27.30 4.90 -20.18
N ILE A 211 27.02 4.44 -21.40
CA ILE A 211 27.87 3.48 -22.13
C ILE A 211 29.24 4.08 -22.40
N LEU A 212 29.32 5.31 -22.91
CA LEU A 212 30.59 5.98 -23.16
C LEU A 212 31.39 6.24 -21.85
N THR A 213 30.70 6.50 -20.74
CA THR A 213 31.34 6.62 -19.43
C THR A 213 31.92 5.27 -18.97
N LEU A 214 31.26 4.16 -19.28
CA LEU A 214 31.75 2.81 -18.97
C LEU A 214 32.98 2.44 -19.80
N THR A 215 33.00 2.84 -21.07
CA THR A 215 34.02 2.43 -22.05
C THR A 215 35.29 3.29 -22.05
N THR A 216 35.21 4.49 -21.49
CA THR A 216 36.37 5.37 -21.26
C THR A 216 37.10 5.00 -19.96
N ASP A 217 38.32 5.49 -19.76
CA ASP A 217 39.11 5.32 -18.51
C ASP A 217 38.53 6.09 -17.31
N ALA A 218 37.28 6.54 -17.42
CA ALA A 218 36.55 7.19 -16.33
C ALA A 218 36.33 6.23 -15.16
N ASN A 219 36.17 6.79 -13.96
CA ASN A 219 35.92 6.02 -12.75
C ASN A 219 34.66 5.14 -12.94
N LYS A 220 34.79 3.82 -12.74
CA LYS A 220 33.70 2.84 -12.92
C LYS A 220 32.47 3.14 -12.03
N ALA A 221 32.67 3.75 -10.86
CA ALA A 221 31.57 4.24 -10.01
C ALA A 221 30.77 5.39 -10.65
N GLN A 222 31.36 6.15 -11.58
CA GLN A 222 30.65 7.17 -12.34
C GLN A 222 29.77 6.56 -13.43
N ALA A 223 30.23 5.48 -14.07
CA ALA A 223 29.44 4.72 -15.04
C ALA A 223 28.21 4.09 -14.37
N GLU A 224 28.36 3.51 -13.18
CA GLU A 224 27.26 2.98 -12.37
C GLU A 224 26.14 4.02 -12.16
N ARG A 225 26.50 5.24 -11.73
CA ARG A 225 25.54 6.34 -11.53
C ARG A 225 24.90 6.78 -12.83
N ALA A 226 25.64 6.77 -13.92
CA ALA A 226 25.14 7.14 -15.23
C ALA A 226 24.07 6.14 -15.72
N PHE A 227 24.30 4.83 -15.55
CA PHE A 227 23.29 3.82 -15.89
C PHE A 227 22.06 3.89 -14.99
N ARG A 228 22.22 4.18 -13.69
CA ARG A 228 21.05 4.42 -12.81
C ARG A 228 20.19 5.58 -13.28
N ARG A 229 20.80 6.65 -13.78
CA ARG A 229 20.06 7.76 -14.41
C ARG A 229 19.35 7.29 -15.67
N ALA A 230 20.04 6.54 -16.54
CA ALA A 230 19.43 5.98 -17.76
C ALA A 230 18.21 5.11 -17.44
N ILE A 231 18.29 4.22 -16.43
CA ILE A 231 17.16 3.38 -15.98
C ILE A 231 15.99 4.23 -15.48
N ALA A 232 16.25 5.33 -14.78
CA ALA A 232 15.18 6.20 -14.28
C ALA A 232 14.40 6.91 -15.40
N ILE A 233 15.02 7.12 -16.57
CA ILE A 233 14.43 7.79 -17.73
C ILE A 233 13.84 6.78 -18.74
N ALA A 234 14.55 5.68 -18.99
CA ALA A 234 14.21 4.61 -19.92
C ALA A 234 14.28 3.23 -19.23
N PRO A 235 13.41 2.97 -18.24
CA PRO A 235 13.34 1.69 -17.51
C PRO A 235 13.04 0.49 -18.43
N GLU A 236 12.39 0.72 -19.57
CA GLU A 236 12.05 -0.29 -20.57
C GLU A 236 13.26 -0.78 -21.39
N ASN A 237 14.39 -0.07 -21.34
CA ASN A 237 15.55 -0.38 -22.15
C ASN A 237 16.45 -1.43 -21.47
N PRO A 238 16.62 -2.62 -22.07
CA PRO A 238 17.41 -3.71 -21.46
C PRO A 238 18.90 -3.38 -21.34
N ASP A 239 19.45 -2.55 -22.25
CA ASP A 239 20.87 -2.21 -22.27
C ASP A 239 21.24 -1.28 -21.11
N ALA A 240 20.28 -0.50 -20.59
CA ALA A 240 20.47 0.32 -19.40
C ALA A 240 20.66 -0.54 -18.14
N TRP A 241 19.86 -1.59 -18.00
CA TRP A 241 19.95 -2.56 -16.89
C TRP A 241 21.19 -3.45 -17.00
N LEU A 242 21.51 -3.92 -18.21
CA LEU A 242 22.72 -4.70 -18.44
C LEU A 242 23.97 -3.87 -18.16
N GLY A 243 24.03 -2.64 -18.67
CA GLY A 243 25.15 -1.74 -18.44
C GLY A 243 25.35 -1.38 -16.96
N TRP A 244 24.26 -1.24 -16.20
CA TRP A 244 24.34 -1.06 -14.75
C TRP A 244 24.98 -2.28 -14.06
N ALA A 245 24.55 -3.50 -14.40
CA ALA A 245 25.14 -4.72 -13.86
C ALA A 245 26.64 -4.84 -14.21
N LEU A 246 27.04 -4.51 -15.44
CA LEU A 246 28.44 -4.49 -15.86
C LEU A 246 29.26 -3.46 -15.07
N ALA A 247 28.74 -2.24 -14.90
CA ALA A 247 29.40 -1.21 -14.12
C ALA A 247 29.63 -1.65 -12.68
N LEU A 248 28.64 -2.30 -12.06
CA LEU A 248 28.74 -2.84 -10.70
C LEU A 248 29.79 -3.96 -10.57
N ILE A 249 29.85 -4.88 -11.54
CA ILE A 249 30.88 -5.94 -11.58
C ILE A 249 32.27 -5.31 -11.59
N GLN A 250 32.49 -4.28 -12.41
CA GLN A 250 33.80 -3.65 -12.56
C GLN A 250 34.18 -2.70 -11.43
N SER A 251 33.19 -2.12 -10.76
CA SER A 251 33.42 -1.25 -9.60
C SER A 251 33.40 -1.99 -8.27
N ARG A 252 33.35 -3.34 -8.27
CA ARG A 252 33.19 -4.16 -7.06
C ARG A 252 34.24 -3.90 -5.98
N ASP A 253 35.45 -3.54 -6.39
CA ASP A 253 36.57 -3.32 -5.47
C ASP A 253 36.68 -1.88 -4.97
N ASP A 254 35.96 -0.92 -5.57
CA ASP A 254 35.98 0.49 -5.15
C ASP A 254 35.36 0.62 -3.75
N GLU A 255 36.12 1.15 -2.79
CA GLU A 255 35.65 1.38 -1.41
C GLU A 255 34.40 2.25 -1.34
N ARG A 256 34.21 3.20 -2.27
CA ARG A 256 33.00 4.03 -2.32
C ARG A 256 31.80 3.20 -2.68
N VAL A 257 31.93 2.28 -3.63
CA VAL A 257 30.86 1.34 -4.01
C VAL A 257 30.63 0.36 -2.86
N ARG A 258 31.69 -0.14 -2.21
CA ARG A 258 31.64 -1.02 -1.03
C ARG A 258 30.94 -0.41 0.20
N ASN A 259 31.20 0.87 0.47
CA ASN A 259 30.65 1.60 1.62
C ASN A 259 29.32 2.29 1.32
N SER A 260 28.94 2.34 0.05
CA SER A 260 27.63 2.83 -0.35
C SER A 260 26.59 1.85 0.23
N GLN A 261 25.72 2.32 1.14
CA GLN A 261 24.74 1.53 1.93
C GLN A 261 23.62 0.87 1.11
N PHE A 262 23.87 0.60 -0.16
CA PHE A 262 22.93 0.03 -1.09
C PHE A 262 22.96 -1.49 -0.91
N GLN A 263 21.88 -2.19 -1.28
CA GLN A 263 21.72 -3.65 -1.15
C GLN A 263 23.00 -4.45 -1.50
N PRO A 264 23.18 -5.71 -1.06
CA PRO A 264 24.37 -6.50 -1.41
C PRO A 264 24.68 -6.37 -2.90
N LEU A 265 25.89 -5.95 -3.26
CA LEU A 265 26.28 -5.64 -4.65
C LEU A 265 25.85 -6.74 -5.62
N THR A 266 26.01 -7.99 -5.23
CA THR A 266 25.58 -9.16 -6.01
C THR A 266 24.07 -9.19 -6.24
N GLN A 267 23.25 -8.81 -5.27
CA GLN A 267 21.79 -8.69 -5.46
C GLN A 267 21.49 -7.61 -6.52
N SER A 268 22.19 -6.48 -6.48
CA SER A 268 22.02 -5.40 -7.47
C SER A 268 22.43 -5.85 -8.87
N ILE A 269 23.55 -6.55 -9.00
CA ILE A 269 24.02 -7.15 -10.27
C ILE A 269 22.98 -8.14 -10.78
N THR A 270 22.53 -9.06 -9.92
CA THR A 270 21.54 -10.09 -10.26
C THR A 270 20.23 -9.46 -10.74
N SER A 271 19.72 -8.47 -10.01
CA SER A 271 18.53 -7.69 -10.40
C SER A 271 18.72 -6.97 -11.73
N GLY A 272 19.88 -6.36 -11.99
CA GLY A 272 20.17 -5.73 -13.28
C GLY A 272 20.17 -6.73 -14.45
N LEU A 273 20.80 -7.89 -14.27
CA LEU A 273 20.82 -8.95 -15.29
C LEU A 273 19.43 -9.53 -15.55
N LEU A 274 18.63 -9.71 -14.50
CA LEU A 274 17.23 -10.12 -14.57
C LEU A 274 16.39 -9.21 -15.44
N MET A 275 16.46 -7.91 -15.17
CA MET A 275 15.68 -6.91 -15.89
C MET A 275 16.11 -6.86 -17.35
N ALA A 276 17.42 -6.94 -17.62
CA ALA A 276 17.93 -6.98 -18.98
C ALA A 276 17.44 -8.19 -19.79
N GLU A 277 17.38 -9.38 -19.17
CA GLU A 277 16.87 -10.59 -19.82
C GLU A 277 15.35 -10.55 -20.00
N GLY A 278 14.60 -10.11 -18.98
CA GLY A 278 13.14 -10.00 -19.04
C GLY A 278 12.65 -8.95 -20.05
N LEU A 279 13.46 -7.93 -20.32
CA LEU A 279 13.18 -6.86 -21.29
C LEU A 279 13.83 -7.09 -22.65
N LYS A 280 14.27 -8.32 -22.96
CA LYS A 280 15.09 -8.54 -24.15
C LYS A 280 14.40 -8.18 -25.47
N ASP A 281 13.07 -8.28 -25.51
CA ASP A 281 12.23 -8.01 -26.67
C ASP A 281 11.86 -6.52 -26.83
N SER A 282 12.22 -5.68 -25.86
CA SER A 282 12.02 -4.22 -25.93
C SER A 282 12.88 -3.58 -27.03
N PRO A 283 12.43 -2.45 -27.62
CA PRO A 283 13.19 -1.75 -28.65
C PRO A 283 14.55 -1.27 -28.12
N ARG A 284 15.61 -1.59 -28.87
CA ARG A 284 17.01 -1.24 -28.56
C ARG A 284 17.62 -0.35 -29.63
N GLN A 285 18.74 0.28 -29.30
CA GLN A 285 19.56 1.00 -30.27
C GLN A 285 20.73 0.10 -30.71
N PRO A 286 20.74 -0.39 -31.96
CA PRO A 286 21.71 -1.40 -32.41
C PRO A 286 23.18 -0.97 -32.21
N ALA A 287 23.47 0.31 -32.45
CA ALA A 287 24.82 0.86 -32.31
C ALA A 287 25.32 0.85 -30.85
N LEU A 288 24.44 1.15 -29.89
CA LEU A 288 24.77 1.12 -28.47
C LEU A 288 24.89 -0.32 -27.95
N GLN A 289 24.02 -1.22 -28.41
CA GLN A 289 24.10 -2.65 -28.12
C GLN A 289 25.43 -3.24 -28.59
N GLN A 290 25.78 -3.05 -29.86
CA GLN A 290 27.05 -3.52 -30.42
C GLN A 290 28.26 -2.98 -29.65
N ARG A 291 28.20 -1.71 -29.22
CA ARG A 291 29.27 -1.11 -28.42
C ARG A 291 29.41 -1.75 -27.04
N LEU A 292 28.29 -2.07 -26.40
CA LEU A 292 28.25 -2.77 -25.12
C LEU A 292 28.75 -4.21 -25.24
N GLU A 293 28.38 -4.92 -26.30
CA GLU A 293 28.88 -6.27 -26.62
C GLU A 293 30.38 -6.26 -26.90
N ALA A 294 30.87 -5.30 -27.69
CA ALA A 294 32.29 -5.10 -27.91
C ALA A 294 33.04 -4.78 -26.61
N TYR A 295 32.40 -4.03 -25.70
CA TYR A 295 32.96 -3.79 -24.37
C TYR A 295 33.04 -5.08 -23.55
N ILE A 296 31.97 -5.88 -23.49
CA ILE A 296 31.94 -7.17 -22.80
C ILE A 296 33.06 -8.08 -23.31
N ALA A 297 33.29 -8.13 -24.62
CA ALA A 297 34.38 -8.93 -25.20
C ALA A 297 35.78 -8.50 -24.74
N GLN A 298 35.97 -7.20 -24.46
CA GLN A 298 37.24 -6.60 -24.03
C GLN A 298 37.44 -6.58 -22.51
N MET A 299 36.43 -6.98 -21.72
CA MET A 299 36.51 -7.00 -20.27
C MET A 299 37.59 -7.98 -19.76
N PRO A 300 38.15 -7.73 -18.55
CA PRO A 300 39.04 -8.68 -17.88
C PRO A 300 38.44 -10.09 -17.85
N ALA A 301 39.27 -11.13 -17.96
CA ALA A 301 38.81 -12.51 -18.03
C ALA A 301 37.98 -12.92 -16.80
N GLU A 302 38.39 -12.48 -15.61
CA GLU A 302 37.68 -12.70 -14.35
C GLU A 302 36.28 -12.08 -14.37
N ASP A 303 36.16 -10.80 -14.77
CA ASP A 303 34.88 -10.09 -14.84
C ASP A 303 33.92 -10.72 -15.86
N ARG A 304 34.44 -11.17 -17.01
CA ARG A 304 33.66 -11.91 -18.00
C ARG A 304 33.15 -13.23 -17.44
N GLN A 305 33.99 -13.96 -16.72
CA GLN A 305 33.59 -15.22 -16.11
C GLN A 305 32.51 -15.02 -15.04
N ILE A 306 32.62 -13.98 -14.20
CA ILE A 306 31.56 -13.58 -13.25
C ILE A 306 30.25 -13.33 -14.00
N LEU A 307 30.28 -12.53 -15.08
CA LEU A 307 29.10 -12.24 -15.89
C LEU A 307 28.46 -13.51 -16.48
N HIS A 308 29.28 -14.43 -17.02
CA HIS A 308 28.79 -15.69 -17.61
C HIS A 308 28.14 -16.59 -16.57
N ILE A 309 28.77 -16.78 -15.40
CA ILE A 309 28.22 -17.58 -14.30
C ILE A 309 26.89 -16.98 -13.84
N LEU A 310 26.86 -15.66 -13.57
CA LEU A 310 25.63 -15.01 -13.10
C LEU A 310 24.50 -15.10 -14.14
N ARG A 311 24.79 -14.91 -15.43
CA ARG A 311 23.80 -15.10 -16.51
C ARG A 311 23.30 -16.55 -16.59
N ALA A 312 24.18 -17.54 -16.45
CA ALA A 312 23.79 -18.95 -16.44
C ALA A 312 22.86 -19.26 -15.26
N ARG A 313 23.20 -18.77 -14.05
CA ARG A 313 22.34 -18.88 -12.86
C ARG A 313 20.97 -18.26 -13.09
N MET A 314 20.92 -17.16 -13.85
CA MET A 314 19.64 -16.51 -14.14
C MET A 314 18.70 -17.34 -15.02
N GLN A 315 19.27 -18.07 -15.98
CA GLN A 315 18.52 -18.89 -16.92
C GLN A 315 18.02 -20.19 -16.28
N THR A 316 18.65 -20.66 -15.21
CA THR A 316 18.37 -21.94 -14.54
C THR A 316 17.53 -21.83 -13.27
N ARG A 317 16.84 -20.71 -13.04
CA ARG A 317 16.21 -20.45 -11.74
C ARG A 317 15.16 -21.49 -11.37
N SER A 318 15.50 -22.24 -10.32
CA SER A 318 14.82 -23.42 -9.79
C SER A 318 13.79 -23.06 -8.70
N CYS A 319 12.93 -22.06 -8.89
CA CYS A 319 11.93 -21.76 -7.86
C CYS A 319 10.66 -22.65 -7.95
N ASP A 320 10.45 -23.38 -9.07
CA ASP A 320 9.25 -24.21 -9.28
C ASP A 320 9.50 -25.69 -9.61
N SER A 321 10.75 -26.19 -9.64
CA SER A 321 11.00 -27.62 -9.94
C SER A 321 12.16 -28.17 -9.11
N PRO A 322 12.06 -29.41 -8.57
CA PRO A 322 13.23 -30.13 -8.07
C PRO A 322 14.23 -30.23 -9.23
N LEU A 323 15.47 -29.88 -8.94
CA LEU A 323 16.62 -29.86 -9.83
C LEU A 323 16.56 -31.00 -10.85
N ALA A 324 16.17 -30.67 -12.09
CA ALA A 324 16.39 -31.58 -13.19
C ALA A 324 17.92 -31.65 -13.38
N GLU A 325 18.48 -32.85 -13.21
CA GLU A 325 19.92 -33.15 -13.13
C GLU A 325 20.75 -32.76 -14.36
N ASN A 326 20.19 -32.12 -15.39
CA ASN A 326 20.93 -31.77 -16.59
C ASN A 326 20.50 -30.39 -17.08
N GLU A 327 21.41 -29.40 -17.06
CA GLU A 327 22.00 -28.89 -18.31
C GLU A 327 23.00 -27.73 -18.19
N ASN A 328 23.31 -27.15 -17.02
CA ASN A 328 24.28 -26.03 -16.98
C ASN A 328 25.31 -26.12 -15.84
N ARG A 329 26.39 -26.89 -16.09
CA ARG A 329 27.61 -26.92 -15.24
C ARG A 329 28.17 -25.53 -14.94
N GLU A 330 27.90 -24.53 -15.77
CA GLU A 330 28.35 -23.15 -15.58
C GLU A 330 27.64 -22.44 -14.41
N ALA A 331 26.36 -22.73 -14.18
CA ALA A 331 25.58 -22.12 -13.10
C ALA A 331 26.00 -22.62 -11.71
N GLU A 332 26.55 -23.83 -11.64
CA GLU A 332 27.04 -24.47 -10.41
C GLU A 332 28.45 -24.02 -10.01
N LYS A 333 29.20 -23.39 -10.92
CA LYS A 333 30.55 -22.89 -10.63
C LYS A 333 30.53 -21.77 -9.60
N VAL A 334 31.53 -21.77 -8.73
CA VAL A 334 31.83 -20.69 -7.80
C VAL A 334 32.25 -19.44 -8.55
N LEU A 335 31.82 -18.27 -8.07
CA LEU A 335 32.29 -17.00 -8.63
C LEU A 335 33.81 -16.85 -8.40
N PRO A 336 34.61 -16.55 -9.44
CA PRO A 336 36.05 -16.43 -9.32
C PRO A 336 36.42 -15.10 -8.65
N LEU A 337 36.27 -15.01 -7.34
CA LEU A 337 36.45 -13.80 -6.56
C LEU A 337 37.71 -13.89 -5.69
N LEU A 338 38.60 -12.90 -5.81
CA LEU A 338 39.79 -12.78 -4.96
C LEU A 338 39.47 -12.28 -3.54
N ARG A 339 38.34 -11.59 -3.36
CA ARG A 339 37.88 -11.02 -2.08
C ARG A 339 36.38 -11.20 -1.94
N SER A 340 35.91 -11.31 -0.70
CA SER A 340 34.49 -11.32 -0.39
C SER A 340 33.81 -10.02 -0.85
N ILE A 341 32.69 -10.15 -1.57
CA ILE A 341 31.82 -9.04 -2.01
C ILE A 341 30.54 -8.97 -1.18
N VAL A 342 30.61 -9.43 0.07
CA VAL A 342 29.49 -9.40 1.01
C VAL A 342 29.43 -8.05 1.72
N PHE A 343 28.29 -7.36 1.63
CA PHE A 343 28.10 -6.01 2.16
C PHE A 343 27.50 -6.06 3.55
N LYS A 344 28.00 -5.22 4.47
CA LYS A 344 27.37 -5.00 5.77
C LYS A 344 25.96 -4.48 5.56
N GLN A 345 24.98 -5.35 5.71
CA GLN A 345 23.59 -4.92 5.76
C GLN A 345 23.38 -4.06 7.00
N GLY A 346 22.49 -3.07 6.89
CA GLY A 346 22.03 -2.33 8.06
C GLY A 346 21.48 -3.28 9.14
N PRO A 347 21.41 -2.85 10.40
CA PRO A 347 20.86 -3.67 11.46
C PRO A 347 19.46 -4.14 11.06
N VAL A 348 19.25 -5.45 11.07
CA VAL A 348 17.90 -6.01 10.96
C VAL A 348 17.19 -5.63 12.26
N PRO A 349 16.03 -4.94 12.20
CA PRO A 349 15.27 -4.67 13.41
C PRO A 349 15.03 -5.99 14.13
N GLY A 350 15.53 -6.07 15.37
CA GLY A 350 15.41 -7.26 16.20
C GLY A 350 13.96 -7.54 16.58
N VAL A 351 13.76 -8.52 17.47
CA VAL A 351 12.44 -8.91 17.97
C VAL A 351 11.69 -7.68 18.49
N SER A 352 10.55 -7.33 17.87
CA SER A 352 9.64 -6.30 18.40
C SER A 352 9.17 -6.71 19.80
N PRO A 353 8.86 -5.79 20.73
CA PRO A 353 8.28 -6.15 22.04
C PRO A 353 7.00 -6.99 21.89
N VAL A 354 6.28 -6.87 20.78
CA VAL A 354 5.14 -7.73 20.41
C VAL A 354 5.58 -9.18 20.14
N ASN A 355 6.76 -9.35 19.55
CA ASN A 355 7.31 -10.62 19.11
C ASN A 355 8.13 -11.31 20.21
N GLU A 356 8.47 -10.64 21.32
CA GLU A 356 9.27 -11.23 22.41
C GLU A 356 8.61 -12.49 23.00
N ARG A 357 7.27 -12.56 22.99
CA ARG A 357 6.53 -13.67 23.57
C ARG A 357 6.35 -14.87 22.63
N PHE A 358 6.26 -14.61 21.32
CA PHE A 358 6.10 -15.63 20.26
C PHE A 358 6.83 -15.16 18.99
N PRO A 359 8.17 -15.20 19.02
CA PRO A 359 8.97 -14.68 17.92
C PRO A 359 8.86 -15.56 16.69
N GLY A 360 8.70 -16.88 16.84
CA GLY A 360 9.01 -17.84 15.78
C GLY A 360 10.47 -18.29 15.90
N HIS A 361 10.82 -19.33 15.15
CA HIS A 361 12.19 -19.85 15.10
C HIS A 361 12.67 -19.97 13.65
N VAL A 362 13.99 -19.95 13.48
CA VAL A 362 14.65 -20.13 12.20
C VAL A 362 15.32 -21.50 12.19
N SER A 363 15.05 -22.29 11.15
CA SER A 363 15.61 -23.63 10.97
C SER A 363 16.45 -23.71 9.69
N ILE A 364 17.66 -24.25 9.83
CA ILE A 364 18.64 -24.46 8.76
C ILE A 364 19.29 -25.82 9.00
N GLU A 365 19.38 -26.66 7.96
CA GLU A 365 20.03 -27.98 8.04
C GLU A 365 21.56 -27.86 7.96
N ALA A 366 22.16 -27.30 9.02
CA ALA A 366 23.57 -26.90 9.07
C ALA A 366 24.56 -27.98 8.61
N GLU A 367 24.34 -29.22 9.04
CA GLU A 367 25.24 -30.35 8.75
C GLU A 367 25.26 -30.71 7.26
N GLN A 368 24.12 -30.59 6.58
CA GLN A 368 24.00 -30.88 5.15
C GLN A 368 24.86 -29.93 4.31
N TYR A 369 25.01 -28.68 4.76
CA TYR A 369 25.72 -27.62 4.05
C TYR A 369 27.11 -27.30 4.65
N GLY A 370 27.61 -28.14 5.56
CA GLY A 370 28.93 -27.95 6.17
C GLY A 370 29.05 -26.69 7.03
N ILE A 371 27.96 -26.21 7.62
CA ILE A 371 27.93 -25.01 8.47
C ILE A 371 28.18 -25.41 9.93
N TRP A 372 29.09 -24.70 10.60
CA TRP A 372 29.37 -24.94 12.02
C TRP A 372 28.17 -24.55 12.89
N LYS A 373 27.65 -25.48 13.69
CA LYS A 373 26.44 -25.26 14.51
C LYS A 373 26.55 -24.06 15.45
N GLU A 374 27.74 -23.78 16.00
CA GLU A 374 27.92 -22.63 16.89
C GLU A 374 27.69 -21.29 16.18
N SER A 375 27.85 -21.23 14.86
CA SER A 375 27.66 -20.00 14.08
C SER A 375 26.18 -19.64 13.82
N LEU A 376 25.25 -20.58 14.05
CA LEU A 376 23.82 -20.40 13.80
C LEU A 376 23.02 -19.88 15.01
N GLN A 377 23.58 -19.96 16.22
CA GLN A 377 22.83 -19.70 17.46
C GLN A 377 22.31 -18.26 17.64
N ASN A 378 22.76 -17.32 16.79
CA ASN A 378 22.50 -15.89 16.93
C ASN A 378 21.46 -15.32 15.94
N MET A 379 20.69 -16.16 15.23
CA MET A 379 19.70 -15.69 14.25
C MET A 379 18.30 -15.56 14.87
N PRO A 380 17.89 -14.37 15.36
CA PRO A 380 16.53 -14.11 15.80
C PRO A 380 15.55 -14.14 14.63
N TYR A 381 14.32 -14.52 14.94
CA TYR A 381 13.21 -14.36 14.02
C TYR A 381 12.89 -12.86 13.83
N PRO A 382 12.79 -12.36 12.58
CA PRO A 382 12.59 -10.94 12.31
C PRO A 382 11.26 -10.36 12.82
N ALA A 383 11.25 -9.06 13.12
CA ALA A 383 10.03 -8.38 13.54
C ALA A 383 9.01 -8.24 12.39
N ILE A 384 8.08 -9.20 12.29
CA ILE A 384 6.93 -9.13 11.37
C ILE A 384 5.63 -8.83 12.11
N ASN A 385 4.78 -7.99 11.50
CA ASN A 385 3.45 -7.64 12.01
C ASN A 385 2.33 -8.50 11.39
N LYS A 386 2.67 -9.45 10.53
CA LYS A 386 1.75 -10.37 9.85
C LYS A 386 2.03 -11.80 10.34
N PHE A 387 0.99 -12.61 10.47
CA PHE A 387 1.18 -14.03 10.72
C PHE A 387 1.57 -14.72 9.43
N ILE A 388 2.68 -15.47 9.46
CA ILE A 388 3.18 -16.24 8.34
C ILE A 388 3.55 -17.59 8.94
N LYS A 389 2.77 -18.64 8.62
CA LYS A 389 2.94 -19.97 9.22
C LYS A 389 4.36 -20.49 9.03
N SER A 390 4.81 -20.45 7.78
CA SER A 390 6.17 -20.78 7.39
C SER A 390 6.51 -20.04 6.11
N ALA A 391 7.76 -19.62 5.96
CA ALA A 391 8.29 -19.15 4.69
C ALA A 391 9.77 -19.54 4.55
N THR A 392 10.21 -19.77 3.32
CA THR A 392 11.57 -20.23 3.05
C THR A 392 12.26 -19.26 2.12
N THR A 393 13.40 -18.74 2.56
CA THR A 393 14.33 -18.01 1.70
C THR A 393 15.41 -18.96 1.26
N VAL A 394 15.65 -19.12 -0.05
CA VAL A 394 16.77 -19.91 -0.56
C VAL A 394 17.93 -18.97 -0.87
N LEU A 395 19.04 -19.14 -0.16
CA LEU A 395 20.27 -18.40 -0.39
C LEU A 395 21.19 -19.18 -1.33
N SER A 396 21.68 -18.51 -2.38
CA SER A 396 22.81 -18.99 -3.15
C SER A 396 24.10 -18.42 -2.55
N VAL A 397 24.93 -19.30 -2.00
CA VAL A 397 26.15 -18.97 -1.26
C VAL A 397 27.37 -19.54 -1.98
N ASP A 398 28.37 -18.71 -2.23
CA ASP A 398 29.65 -19.13 -2.79
C ASP A 398 30.71 -19.15 -1.69
N THR A 399 31.35 -20.31 -1.48
CA THR A 399 32.42 -20.48 -0.49
C THR A 399 33.77 -20.74 -1.18
N GLY A 400 34.83 -20.20 -0.61
CA GLY A 400 36.20 -20.48 -1.04
C GLY A 400 36.74 -21.79 -0.45
N VAL A 401 37.92 -22.22 -0.91
CA VAL A 401 38.61 -23.44 -0.45
C VAL A 401 38.79 -23.49 1.07
N GLY A 402 39.06 -22.33 1.70
CA GLY A 402 39.22 -22.20 3.15
C GLY A 402 37.91 -22.22 3.96
N GLY A 403 36.74 -22.28 3.31
CA GLY A 403 35.44 -22.08 3.96
C GLY A 403 35.04 -20.60 4.11
N ASP A 404 35.80 -19.68 3.52
CA ASP A 404 35.50 -18.25 3.53
C ASP A 404 34.29 -17.93 2.66
N LEU A 405 33.37 -17.12 3.17
CA LEU A 405 32.21 -16.64 2.42
C LEU A 405 32.64 -15.62 1.35
N LEU A 406 32.56 -16.01 0.08
CA LEU A 406 32.91 -15.14 -1.05
C LEU A 406 31.72 -14.28 -1.49
N ASN A 407 30.53 -14.87 -1.55
CA ASN A 407 29.31 -14.21 -2.01
C ASN A 407 28.04 -14.86 -1.43
N ALA A 408 26.98 -14.06 -1.25
CA ALA A 408 25.65 -14.53 -0.84
C ALA A 408 24.55 -13.69 -1.51
N VAL A 409 23.54 -14.35 -2.08
CA VAL A 409 22.40 -13.71 -2.74
C VAL A 409 21.10 -14.50 -2.49
N VAL A 410 19.95 -13.84 -2.53
CA VAL A 410 18.65 -14.53 -2.46
C VAL A 410 18.31 -15.07 -3.84
N GLU A 411 18.32 -16.40 -3.97
CA GLU A 411 17.95 -17.12 -5.19
C GLU A 411 16.43 -17.18 -5.31
N CYS A 412 15.75 -17.69 -4.28
CA CYS A 412 14.29 -17.69 -4.17
C CYS A 412 13.86 -16.94 -2.90
N SER A 413 12.97 -15.97 -3.09
CA SER A 413 12.41 -15.15 -2.02
C SER A 413 11.37 -15.93 -1.23
N SER A 414 11.31 -15.64 0.06
CA SER A 414 10.22 -16.10 0.93
C SER A 414 8.87 -15.41 0.67
N GLY A 415 8.85 -14.36 -0.17
CA GLY A 415 7.73 -13.43 -0.33
C GLY A 415 7.65 -12.37 0.78
N VAL A 416 8.59 -12.39 1.74
CA VAL A 416 8.60 -11.53 2.92
C VAL A 416 9.95 -10.83 3.02
N PRO A 417 10.05 -9.53 2.69
CA PRO A 417 11.33 -8.84 2.61
C PRO A 417 12.16 -8.84 3.90
N GLU A 418 11.50 -8.87 5.05
CA GLU A 418 12.15 -8.92 6.37
C GLU A 418 12.93 -10.23 6.56
N PHE A 419 12.38 -11.35 6.09
CA PHE A 419 13.02 -12.66 6.15
C PHE A 419 14.21 -12.75 5.20
N ASP A 420 14.03 -12.29 3.96
CA ASP A 420 15.10 -12.31 2.95
C ASP A 420 16.30 -11.45 3.38
N LYS A 421 16.03 -10.28 3.98
CA LYS A 421 17.07 -9.42 4.58
C LYS A 421 17.74 -10.10 5.77
N ALA A 422 16.97 -10.72 6.66
CA ALA A 422 17.55 -11.41 7.80
C ALA A 422 18.48 -12.56 7.37
N ALA A 423 18.03 -13.40 6.44
CA ALA A 423 18.83 -14.48 5.89
C ALA A 423 20.17 -13.96 5.33
N LEU A 424 20.14 -12.89 4.52
CA LEU A 424 21.35 -12.27 3.96
C LEU A 424 22.23 -11.53 4.99
N HIS A 425 21.66 -11.04 6.09
CA HIS A 425 22.41 -10.40 7.18
C HIS A 425 23.17 -11.46 7.99
N TYR A 426 22.51 -12.55 8.37
CA TYR A 426 23.08 -13.56 9.26
C TYR A 426 24.02 -14.54 8.56
N VAL A 427 23.86 -14.80 7.26
CA VAL A 427 24.79 -15.66 6.48
C VAL A 427 26.25 -15.19 6.57
N GLN A 428 26.48 -13.89 6.76
CA GLN A 428 27.81 -13.28 6.89
C GLN A 428 28.54 -13.71 8.17
N GLN A 429 27.79 -14.20 9.16
CA GLN A 429 28.29 -14.64 10.45
C GLN A 429 28.51 -16.17 10.48
N TRP A 430 28.00 -16.89 9.46
CA TRP A 430 28.16 -18.33 9.36
C TRP A 430 29.59 -18.69 9.03
N ARG A 431 30.04 -19.80 9.60
CA ARG A 431 31.32 -20.41 9.27
C ARG A 431 31.03 -21.65 8.45
N PHE A 432 31.75 -21.83 7.35
CA PHE A 432 31.65 -23.00 6.49
C PHE A 432 32.88 -23.89 6.69
N ALA A 433 32.72 -25.20 6.49
CA ALA A 433 33.83 -26.13 6.45
C ALA A 433 34.71 -25.85 5.22
N SER A 434 36.00 -26.18 5.33
CA SER A 434 36.89 -26.11 4.17
C SER A 434 36.53 -27.20 3.17
N ASN A 435 36.67 -26.88 1.88
CA ASN A 435 36.40 -27.79 0.77
C ASN A 435 37.59 -27.77 -0.21
N ARG A 436 37.61 -28.71 -1.16
CA ARG A 436 38.78 -28.88 -2.05
C ARG A 436 38.86 -27.83 -3.17
N HIS A 437 37.73 -27.32 -3.64
CA HIS A 437 37.65 -26.54 -4.88
C HIS A 437 36.76 -25.28 -4.81
N GLY A 438 36.33 -24.85 -3.62
CA GLY A 438 35.22 -23.92 -3.46
C GLY A 438 33.91 -24.58 -3.91
N GLU A 439 32.78 -24.16 -3.35
CA GLU A 439 31.49 -24.67 -3.78
C GLU A 439 30.38 -23.63 -3.71
N ARG A 440 29.40 -23.77 -4.62
CA ARG A 440 28.14 -23.03 -4.57
C ARG A 440 27.13 -23.89 -3.80
N LEU A 441 26.55 -23.33 -2.74
CA LEU A 441 25.52 -23.97 -1.92
C LEU A 441 24.19 -23.24 -2.11
N LEU A 442 23.11 -24.01 -2.25
CA LEU A 442 21.75 -23.50 -2.20
C LEU A 442 21.16 -23.85 -0.82
N ILE A 443 21.09 -22.87 0.08
CA ILE A 443 20.76 -23.09 1.48
C ILE A 443 19.34 -22.57 1.74
N PRO A 444 18.36 -23.44 2.03
CA PRO A 444 17.05 -23.03 2.48
C PRO A 444 17.11 -22.56 3.94
N VAL A 445 16.62 -21.34 4.18
CA VAL A 445 16.42 -20.76 5.50
C VAL A 445 14.93 -20.75 5.78
N ASN A 446 14.49 -21.60 6.70
CA ASN A 446 13.09 -21.76 7.04
C ASN A 446 12.73 -20.87 8.23
N PHE A 447 11.80 -19.95 8.04
CA PHE A 447 11.20 -19.14 9.09
C PHE A 447 9.87 -19.77 9.48
N ILE A 448 9.73 -20.21 10.72
CA ILE A 448 8.54 -20.90 11.22
C ILE A 448 7.96 -20.09 12.39
N SER A 449 6.67 -19.74 12.30
CA SER A 449 6.00 -19.02 13.38
C SER A 449 5.55 -19.97 14.48
N ASP A 450 5.84 -19.61 15.74
CA ASP A 450 5.35 -20.33 16.93
C ASP A 450 3.95 -19.86 17.36
N ARG A 451 3.34 -18.92 16.62
CA ARG A 451 1.99 -18.43 16.91
C ARG A 451 0.96 -19.42 16.41
N LEU A 452 -0.17 -19.49 17.10
CA LEU A 452 -1.35 -20.14 16.56
C LEU A 452 -1.89 -19.33 15.37
N PRO A 453 -2.41 -20.00 14.33
CA PRO A 453 -3.03 -19.30 13.20
C PRO A 453 -4.20 -18.40 13.65
N PRO A 454 -4.29 -17.15 13.15
CA PRO A 454 -5.40 -16.25 13.46
C PRO A 454 -6.76 -16.86 13.17
N GLU A 455 -6.88 -17.72 12.16
CA GLU A 455 -8.12 -18.37 11.76
C GLU A 455 -8.70 -19.27 12.85
N GLU A 456 -7.85 -19.92 13.65
CA GLU A 456 -8.29 -20.71 14.80
C GLU A 456 -8.90 -19.81 15.88
N HIS A 457 -8.27 -18.67 16.14
CA HIS A 457 -8.82 -17.65 17.03
C HIS A 457 -10.13 -17.07 16.51
N TYR A 458 -10.25 -16.83 15.20
CA TYR A 458 -11.47 -16.30 14.61
C TYR A 458 -12.64 -17.27 14.75
N ARG A 459 -12.40 -18.57 14.56
CA ARG A 459 -13.42 -19.61 14.78
C ARG A 459 -13.82 -19.71 16.25
N GLU A 460 -12.87 -19.66 17.17
CA GLU A 460 -13.15 -19.67 18.61
C GLU A 460 -14.00 -18.45 19.00
N MET A 461 -13.62 -17.25 18.53
CA MET A 461 -14.34 -16.01 18.80
C MET A 461 -15.74 -16.02 18.18
N GLU A 462 -15.92 -16.56 16.98
CA GLU A 462 -17.24 -16.76 16.39
C GLU A 462 -18.11 -17.71 17.23
N SER A 463 -17.56 -18.83 17.73
CA SER A 463 -18.33 -19.74 18.60
C SER A 463 -18.76 -19.09 19.91
N ARG A 464 -17.90 -18.24 20.49
CA ARG A 464 -18.22 -17.46 21.69
C ARG A 464 -19.29 -16.41 21.38
N ALA A 465 -19.20 -15.75 20.23
CA ALA A 465 -20.20 -14.80 19.77
C ALA A 465 -21.57 -15.46 19.56
N ALA A 466 -21.60 -16.64 18.95
CA ALA A 466 -22.80 -17.43 18.77
C ALA A 466 -23.45 -17.83 20.11
N ARG A 467 -22.64 -18.23 21.10
CA ARG A 467 -23.11 -18.52 22.46
C ARG A 467 -23.75 -17.28 23.12
N ILE A 468 -23.07 -16.13 23.08
CA ILE A 468 -23.60 -14.86 23.62
C ILE A 468 -24.93 -14.50 22.94
N ALA A 469 -24.97 -14.57 21.59
CA ALA A 469 -26.18 -14.27 20.84
C ALA A 469 -27.34 -15.19 21.25
N ARG A 470 -27.12 -16.49 21.37
CA ARG A 470 -28.16 -17.43 21.81
C ARG A 470 -28.66 -17.14 23.22
N LEU A 471 -27.77 -16.89 24.16
CA LEU A 471 -28.14 -16.55 25.53
C LEU A 471 -28.96 -15.25 25.58
N ALA A 472 -28.56 -14.24 24.79
CA ALA A 472 -29.31 -12.99 24.65
C ALA A 472 -30.70 -13.21 24.04
N ALA A 473 -30.79 -13.97 22.94
CA ALA A 473 -32.05 -14.29 22.27
C ALA A 473 -32.99 -15.13 23.16
N ARG A 474 -32.46 -15.81 24.18
CA ARG A 474 -33.21 -16.66 25.09
C ARG A 474 -33.58 -16.00 26.42
N HIS A 475 -33.34 -14.70 26.59
CA HIS A 475 -33.57 -13.99 27.86
C HIS A 475 -32.71 -14.49 29.03
N ASN A 476 -31.59 -15.17 28.77
CA ASN A 476 -30.62 -15.53 29.80
C ASN A 476 -29.56 -14.43 29.97
N LYS A 477 -29.96 -13.33 30.60
CA LYS A 477 -29.10 -12.15 30.78
C LYS A 477 -27.82 -12.47 31.57
N ALA A 478 -27.95 -13.20 32.69
CA ALA A 478 -26.81 -13.54 33.54
C ALA A 478 -25.79 -14.42 32.80
N GLY A 479 -26.24 -15.47 32.10
CA GLY A 479 -25.38 -16.33 31.30
C GLY A 479 -24.68 -15.57 30.17
N MET A 480 -25.41 -14.68 29.48
CA MET A 480 -24.86 -13.82 28.43
C MET A 480 -23.76 -12.90 28.96
N GLU A 481 -23.96 -12.25 30.12
CA GLU A 481 -22.95 -11.37 30.73
C GLU A 481 -21.67 -12.12 31.10
N ILE A 482 -21.79 -13.35 31.64
CA ILE A 482 -20.64 -14.22 31.93
C ILE A 482 -19.91 -14.59 30.64
N ALA A 483 -20.63 -15.05 29.60
CA ALA A 483 -20.04 -15.40 28.32
C ALA A 483 -19.35 -14.20 27.63
N ALA A 484 -19.91 -13.00 27.78
CA ALA A 484 -19.31 -11.76 27.30
C ALA A 484 -17.97 -11.44 28.00
N GLN A 485 -17.89 -11.63 29.32
CA GLN A 485 -16.65 -11.44 30.08
C GLN A 485 -15.56 -12.42 29.61
N GLU A 486 -15.91 -13.69 29.36
CA GLU A 486 -14.98 -14.67 28.79
C GLU A 486 -14.45 -14.24 27.41
N MET A 487 -15.33 -13.73 26.54
CA MET A 487 -14.95 -13.24 25.22
C MET A 487 -14.01 -12.04 25.29
N VAL A 488 -14.26 -11.08 26.19
CA VAL A 488 -13.39 -9.91 26.42
C VAL A 488 -12.01 -10.34 26.97
N ALA A 489 -11.97 -11.33 27.86
CA ALA A 489 -10.71 -11.88 28.35
C ALA A 489 -9.89 -12.52 27.22
N GLN A 490 -10.54 -13.29 26.33
CA GLN A 490 -9.89 -13.91 25.18
C GLN A 490 -9.44 -12.87 24.14
N PHE A 491 -10.26 -11.85 23.89
CA PHE A 491 -9.89 -10.71 23.05
C PHE A 491 -8.63 -10.00 23.54
N THR A 492 -8.54 -9.76 24.86
CA THR A 492 -7.37 -9.10 25.47
C THR A 492 -6.09 -9.91 25.23
N ARG A 493 -6.17 -11.24 25.32
CA ARG A 493 -5.05 -12.14 24.99
C ARG A 493 -4.69 -12.05 23.52
N MET A 494 -5.69 -12.09 22.63
CA MET A 494 -5.48 -12.03 21.19
C MET A 494 -4.87 -10.69 20.74
N LYS A 495 -5.32 -9.56 21.32
CA LYS A 495 -4.77 -8.23 21.03
C LYS A 495 -3.29 -8.10 21.38
N ALA A 496 -2.82 -8.86 22.39
CA ALA A 496 -1.40 -8.93 22.71
C ALA A 496 -0.59 -9.72 21.67
N LEU A 497 -1.19 -10.74 21.04
CA LEU A 497 -0.56 -11.57 20.01
C LEU A 497 -0.60 -10.92 18.61
N PHE A 498 -1.67 -10.17 18.32
CA PHE A 498 -1.95 -9.56 17.02
C PHE A 498 -2.31 -8.07 17.21
N PRO A 499 -1.32 -7.20 17.44
CA PRO A 499 -1.57 -5.80 17.73
C PRO A 499 -2.10 -5.05 16.50
N GLN A 500 -3.06 -4.16 16.74
CA GLN A 500 -3.64 -3.33 15.70
C GLN A 500 -2.78 -2.10 15.44
N LYS A 501 -1.85 -2.21 14.49
CA LYS A 501 -1.08 -1.07 13.99
C LYS A 501 -2.05 -0.07 13.33
N LYS A 502 -2.03 1.18 13.79
CA LYS A 502 -2.86 2.24 13.23
C LYS A 502 -2.25 2.76 11.93
N LEU A 503 -3.12 3.21 11.02
CA LEU A 503 -2.71 3.97 9.85
C LEU A 503 -1.95 5.25 10.26
N SER A 504 -0.88 5.55 9.56
CA SER A 504 -0.14 6.80 9.66
C SER A 504 -0.97 7.98 9.15
N ALA A 505 -0.64 9.20 9.57
CA ALA A 505 -1.32 10.41 9.11
C ALA A 505 -1.25 10.58 7.58
N GLU A 506 -0.17 10.11 6.95
CA GLU A 506 0.00 10.13 5.51
C GLU A 506 -0.90 9.11 4.81
N GLU A 507 -0.96 7.87 5.28
CA GLU A 507 -1.86 6.84 4.74
C GLU A 507 -3.33 7.27 4.84
N VAL A 508 -3.73 7.86 5.98
CA VAL A 508 -5.07 8.42 6.17
C VAL A 508 -5.33 9.57 5.19
N ARG A 509 -4.37 10.49 5.01
CA ARG A 509 -4.50 11.59 4.05
C ARG A 509 -4.61 11.06 2.63
N ASN A 510 -3.85 10.04 2.25
CA ASN A 510 -3.90 9.44 0.92
C ASN A 510 -5.26 8.78 0.64
N LEU A 511 -5.80 8.02 1.60
CA LEU A 511 -7.17 7.50 1.51
C LEU A 511 -8.19 8.65 1.40
N GLN A 512 -8.05 9.71 2.20
CA GLN A 512 -8.93 10.88 2.09
C GLN A 512 -8.83 11.55 0.72
N LEU A 513 -7.63 11.65 0.13
CA LEU A 513 -7.45 12.21 -1.21
C LEU A 513 -8.18 11.38 -2.26
N VAL A 514 -8.10 10.04 -2.20
CA VAL A 514 -8.89 9.15 -3.08
C VAL A 514 -10.39 9.38 -2.87
N TYR A 515 -10.83 9.56 -1.62
CA TYR A 515 -12.23 9.85 -1.28
C TYR A 515 -12.70 11.21 -1.83
N PHE A 516 -11.86 12.24 -1.73
CA PHE A 516 -12.16 13.61 -2.12
C PHE A 516 -11.90 13.92 -3.59
N LYS A 517 -11.26 13.00 -4.33
CA LYS A 517 -11.10 13.04 -5.79
C LYS A 517 -12.50 12.97 -6.40
N LYS A 518 -13.19 14.11 -6.42
CA LYS A 518 -14.56 14.28 -6.95
C LYS A 518 -14.52 13.92 -8.42
N ARG A 519 -14.86 12.66 -8.72
CA ARG A 519 -15.16 12.23 -10.07
C ARG A 519 -16.58 12.62 -10.45
N ASP A 520 -16.83 12.57 -11.75
CA ASP A 520 -18.13 12.69 -12.37
C ASP A 520 -19.21 11.98 -11.53
N LYS A 521 -20.33 12.68 -11.28
CA LYS A 521 -21.46 12.14 -10.51
C LYS A 521 -22.22 11.06 -11.28
N SER A 522 -21.83 10.76 -12.52
CA SER A 522 -22.37 9.65 -13.29
C SER A 522 -22.23 8.29 -12.56
N PRO A 523 -23.11 7.32 -12.85
CA PRO A 523 -23.01 5.98 -12.29
C PRO A 523 -21.64 5.33 -12.51
N LYS A 524 -21.04 5.54 -13.69
CA LYS A 524 -19.71 5.05 -14.05
C LYS A 524 -18.62 5.65 -13.15
N GLY A 525 -18.59 6.98 -13.00
CA GLY A 525 -17.62 7.66 -12.13
C GLY A 525 -17.72 7.26 -10.66
N ARG A 526 -18.93 6.96 -10.17
CA ARG A 526 -19.13 6.40 -8.81
C ARG A 526 -18.59 4.98 -8.67
N MET A 527 -18.78 4.13 -9.68
CA MET A 527 -18.26 2.74 -9.69
C MET A 527 -16.73 2.71 -9.71
N GLU A 528 -16.11 3.54 -10.55
CA GLU A 528 -14.65 3.65 -10.63
C GLU A 528 -14.06 4.18 -9.32
N GLY A 529 -14.68 5.20 -8.71
CA GLY A 529 -14.24 5.71 -7.41
C GLY A 529 -14.46 4.71 -6.26
N PHE A 530 -15.50 3.89 -6.33
CA PHE A 530 -15.71 2.79 -5.39
C PHE A 530 -14.61 1.72 -5.51
N THR A 531 -14.24 1.37 -6.75
CA THR A 531 -13.22 0.36 -7.06
C THR A 531 -11.83 0.82 -6.63
N GLU A 532 -11.39 2.02 -7.04
CA GLU A 532 -10.07 2.57 -6.66
C GLU A 532 -9.92 2.71 -5.14
N MET A 533 -10.99 3.07 -4.43
CA MET A 533 -10.96 3.10 -2.97
C MET A 533 -10.82 1.71 -2.36
N THR A 534 -11.56 0.72 -2.88
CA THR A 534 -11.46 -0.67 -2.42
C THR A 534 -10.04 -1.20 -2.64
N GLU A 535 -9.45 -0.99 -3.82
CA GLU A 535 -8.07 -1.36 -4.15
C GLU A 535 -7.06 -0.67 -3.23
N ALA A 536 -7.20 0.64 -2.98
CA ALA A 536 -6.33 1.38 -2.07
C ALA A 536 -6.41 0.86 -0.63
N MET A 537 -7.61 0.47 -0.16
CA MET A 537 -7.79 -0.12 1.16
C MET A 537 -7.21 -1.53 1.23
N GLU A 538 -7.38 -2.36 0.19
CA GLU A 538 -6.78 -3.69 0.08
C GLU A 538 -5.25 -3.65 0.14
N ALA A 539 -4.63 -2.70 -0.56
CA ALA A 539 -3.18 -2.51 -0.51
C ALA A 539 -2.67 -2.19 0.91
N LEU A 540 -3.49 -1.54 1.76
CA LEU A 540 -3.15 -1.26 3.15
C LEU A 540 -3.39 -2.45 4.09
N VAL A 541 -4.14 -3.48 3.68
CA VAL A 541 -4.35 -4.69 4.49
C VAL A 541 -3.02 -5.45 4.66
N ASP A 542 -2.13 -5.41 3.67
CA ASP A 542 -0.83 -6.09 3.79
C ASP A 542 0.06 -5.48 4.87
N THR A 543 -0.01 -4.17 5.07
CA THR A 543 0.78 -3.46 6.09
C THR A 543 0.06 -3.33 7.43
N HIS A 544 -1.28 -3.44 7.43
CA HIS A 544 -2.13 -3.34 8.63
C HIS A 544 -3.18 -4.48 8.71
N PRO A 545 -2.76 -5.75 8.72
CA PRO A 545 -3.64 -6.92 8.53
C PRO A 545 -4.66 -7.17 9.66
N TYR A 546 -4.48 -6.52 10.80
CA TYR A 546 -5.34 -6.66 11.98
C TYR A 546 -6.03 -5.36 12.39
N TYR A 547 -5.91 -4.29 11.58
CA TYR A 547 -6.49 -3.00 11.93
C TYR A 547 -7.99 -2.99 11.69
N ALA A 548 -8.77 -3.19 12.77
CA ALA A 548 -10.21 -3.40 12.70
C ALA A 548 -10.99 -2.29 11.95
N PRO A 549 -10.70 -0.98 12.13
CA PRO A 549 -11.39 0.07 11.39
C PRO A 549 -11.24 -0.03 9.86
N LEU A 550 -10.05 -0.35 9.37
CA LEU A 550 -9.79 -0.54 7.93
C LEU A 550 -10.55 -1.77 7.40
N LEU A 551 -10.43 -2.90 8.11
CA LEU A 551 -11.10 -4.14 7.73
C LEU A 551 -12.62 -4.02 7.75
N LYS A 552 -13.19 -3.28 8.71
CA LYS A 552 -14.63 -3.03 8.81
C LYS A 552 -15.15 -2.26 7.61
N ASP A 553 -14.48 -1.17 7.23
CA ASP A 553 -14.87 -0.38 6.07
C ASP A 553 -14.72 -1.17 4.77
N LEU A 554 -13.70 -2.03 4.66
CA LEU A 554 -13.50 -2.93 3.53
C LEU A 554 -14.61 -4.00 3.46
N ALA A 555 -14.95 -4.63 4.58
CA ALA A 555 -16.03 -5.62 4.68
C ALA A 555 -17.38 -5.03 4.25
N LEU A 556 -17.69 -3.79 4.65
CA LEU A 556 -18.89 -3.08 4.24
C LEU A 556 -18.95 -2.76 2.74
N ARG A 557 -17.78 -2.69 2.06
CA ARG A 557 -17.70 -2.50 0.60
C ARG A 557 -17.83 -3.84 -0.13
N LYS A 558 -17.34 -4.92 0.46
CA LYS A 558 -17.39 -6.27 -0.10
C LYS A 558 -18.65 -7.06 0.27
N SER A 559 -19.67 -6.42 0.83
CA SER A 559 -20.88 -7.09 1.34
C SER A 559 -21.67 -7.92 0.31
N PHE A 560 -21.39 -7.76 -0.98
CA PHE A 560 -21.97 -8.56 -2.08
C PHE A 560 -21.31 -9.95 -2.28
N ALA A 561 -20.31 -10.31 -1.46
CA ALA A 561 -19.65 -11.61 -1.49
C ALA A 561 -20.57 -12.77 -1.05
N SER A 562 -20.09 -14.02 -1.22
CA SER A 562 -20.83 -15.20 -0.76
C SER A 562 -21.04 -15.20 0.76
N PHE A 563 -22.00 -16.00 1.25
CA PHE A 563 -22.25 -16.10 2.70
C PHE A 563 -20.99 -16.51 3.47
N ASP A 564 -20.23 -17.49 2.98
CA ASP A 564 -19.06 -18.02 3.69
C ASP A 564 -17.91 -17.01 3.75
N GLU A 565 -17.69 -16.25 2.67
CA GLU A 565 -16.69 -15.16 2.63
C GLU A 565 -17.07 -14.02 3.58
N ASN A 566 -18.34 -13.59 3.55
CA ASN A 566 -18.84 -12.58 4.46
C ASN A 566 -18.75 -13.07 5.92
N ARG A 567 -19.15 -14.32 6.20
CA ARG A 567 -19.05 -14.92 7.54
C ARG A 567 -17.61 -14.91 8.05
N ALA A 568 -16.65 -15.37 7.25
CA ALA A 568 -15.24 -15.38 7.63
C ALA A 568 -14.71 -13.95 7.93
N THR A 569 -15.09 -12.98 7.11
CA THR A 569 -14.69 -11.57 7.27
C THR A 569 -15.26 -10.97 8.56
N TRP A 570 -16.54 -11.20 8.84
CA TRP A 570 -17.19 -10.69 10.05
C TRP A 570 -16.78 -11.47 11.31
N ALA A 571 -16.43 -12.75 11.21
CA ALA A 571 -15.81 -13.52 12.29
C ALA A 571 -14.42 -12.99 12.66
N GLN A 572 -13.60 -12.62 11.67
CA GLN A 572 -12.34 -11.92 11.89
C GLN A 572 -12.57 -10.58 12.62
N LEU A 573 -13.57 -9.81 12.20
CA LEU A 573 -13.90 -8.54 12.86
C LEU A 573 -14.43 -8.71 14.28
N LEU A 574 -15.21 -9.77 14.56
CA LEU A 574 -15.62 -10.11 15.93
C LEU A 574 -14.43 -10.45 16.82
N ALA A 575 -13.42 -11.11 16.26
CA ALA A 575 -12.20 -11.37 17.00
C ALA A 575 -11.45 -10.06 17.28
N LEU A 576 -11.31 -9.18 16.29
CA LEU A 576 -10.51 -7.96 16.37
C LEU A 576 -11.20 -6.78 17.09
N ALA A 577 -12.52 -6.70 17.10
CA ALA A 577 -13.27 -5.62 17.73
C ALA A 577 -14.61 -6.12 18.27
N PRO A 578 -14.62 -7.07 19.25
CA PRO A 578 -15.86 -7.57 19.85
C PRO A 578 -16.64 -6.49 20.61
N GLU A 579 -16.01 -5.37 20.96
CA GLU A 579 -16.67 -4.22 21.59
C GLU A 579 -17.39 -3.30 20.58
N ASP A 580 -17.18 -3.46 19.28
CA ASP A 580 -17.81 -2.60 18.27
C ASP A 580 -19.23 -3.09 17.95
N PRO A 581 -20.27 -2.31 18.28
CA PRO A 581 -21.66 -2.72 18.05
C PRO A 581 -21.98 -2.93 16.56
N GLN A 582 -21.28 -2.23 15.65
CA GLN A 582 -21.50 -2.39 14.21
C GLN A 582 -21.05 -3.75 13.70
N VAL A 583 -20.01 -4.33 14.32
CA VAL A 583 -19.50 -5.66 13.96
C VAL A 583 -20.52 -6.73 14.31
N TRP A 584 -21.11 -6.66 15.50
CA TRP A 584 -22.19 -7.57 15.93
C TRP A 584 -23.42 -7.46 15.05
N MET A 585 -23.85 -6.23 14.73
CA MET A 585 -25.00 -6.02 13.86
C MET A 585 -24.76 -6.58 12.45
N ALA A 586 -23.56 -6.37 11.89
CA ALA A 586 -23.21 -6.88 10.57
C ALA A 586 -23.11 -8.41 10.54
N TRP A 587 -22.39 -9.01 11.50
CA TRP A 587 -22.30 -10.46 11.63
C TRP A 587 -23.69 -11.09 11.84
N GLY A 588 -24.50 -10.54 12.75
CA GLY A 588 -25.87 -10.98 13.01
C GLY A 588 -26.76 -10.96 11.78
N SER A 589 -26.63 -9.91 10.95
CA SER A 589 -27.44 -9.75 9.75
C SER A 589 -27.25 -10.87 8.70
N LEU A 590 -26.09 -11.53 8.68
CA LEU A 590 -25.83 -12.70 7.83
C LEU A 590 -26.77 -13.86 8.15
N TRP A 591 -27.19 -13.97 9.42
CA TRP A 591 -27.95 -15.12 9.93
C TRP A 591 -29.46 -14.98 9.77
N ALA A 592 -29.99 -13.83 9.33
CA ALA A 592 -31.44 -13.58 9.27
C ALA A 592 -32.25 -14.65 8.51
N GLU A 593 -31.67 -15.21 7.44
CA GLU A 593 -32.30 -16.25 6.61
C GLU A 593 -31.97 -17.69 7.06
N ARG A 594 -30.89 -17.88 7.84
CA ARG A 594 -30.36 -19.21 8.19
C ARG A 594 -30.58 -19.59 9.66
N ASP A 595 -30.30 -18.68 10.59
CA ASP A 595 -30.48 -18.87 12.03
C ASP A 595 -31.01 -17.57 12.71
N PRO A 596 -32.34 -17.41 12.79
CA PRO A 596 -32.97 -16.24 13.38
C PRO A 596 -32.60 -15.98 14.86
N GLU A 597 -32.24 -17.02 15.63
CA GLU A 597 -31.78 -16.86 17.02
C GLU A 597 -30.46 -16.08 17.06
N LEU A 598 -29.51 -16.41 16.17
CA LEU A 598 -28.24 -15.69 16.08
C LEU A 598 -28.45 -14.25 15.65
N TYR A 599 -29.38 -14.00 14.70
CA TYR A 599 -29.73 -12.64 14.29
C TYR A 599 -30.25 -11.81 15.46
N ILE A 600 -31.29 -12.30 16.15
CA ILE A 600 -31.93 -11.58 17.27
C ILE A 600 -30.93 -11.34 18.39
N GLY A 601 -30.18 -12.37 18.77
CA GLY A 601 -29.17 -12.31 19.81
C GLY A 601 -28.07 -11.28 19.53
N ALA A 602 -27.53 -11.30 18.31
CA ALA A 602 -26.50 -10.35 17.89
C ALA A 602 -27.04 -8.92 17.86
N MET A 603 -28.29 -8.71 17.47
CA MET A 603 -28.95 -7.39 17.50
C MET A 603 -29.10 -6.87 18.94
N ILE A 604 -29.55 -7.72 19.87
CA ILE A 604 -29.68 -7.38 21.29
C ILE A 604 -28.32 -6.99 21.86
N TYR A 605 -27.29 -7.82 21.64
CA TYR A 605 -25.96 -7.57 22.18
C TYR A 605 -25.31 -6.32 21.56
N SER A 606 -25.47 -6.11 20.25
CA SER A 606 -25.10 -4.86 19.56
C SER A 606 -25.72 -3.64 20.23
N LEU A 607 -27.02 -3.70 20.56
CA LEU A 607 -27.69 -2.60 21.25
C LEU A 607 -27.07 -2.39 22.62
N LEU A 608 -26.88 -3.44 23.42
CA LEU A 608 -26.28 -3.36 24.77
C LEU A 608 -24.91 -2.66 24.79
N LEU A 609 -24.07 -2.91 23.77
CA LEU A 609 -22.75 -2.28 23.64
C LEU A 609 -22.80 -0.75 23.37
N GLN A 610 -23.94 -0.21 22.94
CA GLN A 610 -24.07 1.22 22.62
C GLN A 610 -24.33 2.09 23.87
N PRO A 611 -23.82 3.32 23.92
CA PRO A 611 -24.07 4.27 25.01
C PRO A 611 -25.53 4.76 25.02
N LEU A 612 -26.07 5.08 26.21
CA LEU A 612 -27.47 5.48 26.47
C LEU A 612 -27.82 6.95 26.11
N ALA A 613 -27.02 7.68 25.34
CA ALA A 613 -27.25 9.12 25.13
C ALA A 613 -28.41 9.41 24.16
N ALA A 614 -29.14 10.51 24.36
CA ALA A 614 -30.31 10.89 23.55
C ALA A 614 -30.01 11.12 22.06
N ASP A 615 -28.79 11.54 21.71
CA ASP A 615 -28.36 11.65 20.30
C ASP A 615 -28.12 10.28 19.63
N THR A 616 -28.07 9.23 20.45
CA THR A 616 -27.67 7.90 20.04
C THR A 616 -28.83 7.16 19.40
N GLU A 617 -30.10 7.42 19.77
CA GLU A 617 -31.26 6.84 19.08
C GLU A 617 -31.31 7.22 17.59
N GLN A 618 -31.05 8.49 17.27
CA GLN A 618 -31.01 8.96 15.89
C GLN A 618 -29.76 8.45 15.15
N LYS A 619 -28.62 8.30 15.85
CA LYS A 619 -27.42 7.63 15.31
C LYS A 619 -27.65 6.13 15.09
N ILE A 620 -28.39 5.45 15.97
CA ILE A 620 -28.75 4.03 15.87
C ILE A 620 -29.63 3.84 14.67
N ALA A 621 -30.70 4.63 14.52
CA ALA A 621 -31.55 4.61 13.35
C ALA A 621 -30.72 4.82 12.07
N ASN A 622 -29.78 5.76 12.06
CA ASN A 622 -28.97 6.08 10.88
C ASN A 622 -27.90 5.01 10.56
N ILE A 623 -27.24 4.43 11.57
CA ILE A 623 -26.28 3.32 11.44
C ILE A 623 -27.00 2.05 11.01
N LYS A 624 -28.11 1.71 11.67
CA LYS A 624 -29.03 0.63 11.32
C LYS A 624 -29.49 0.78 9.87
N THR A 625 -30.00 1.95 9.50
CA THR A 625 -30.44 2.21 8.12
C THR A 625 -29.30 2.08 7.11
N LYS A 626 -28.09 2.58 7.41
CA LYS A 626 -26.93 2.47 6.50
C LYS A 626 -26.36 1.07 6.37
N LEU A 627 -26.27 0.29 7.45
CA LEU A 627 -25.82 -1.10 7.41
C LEU A 627 -26.89 -2.00 6.79
N LEU A 628 -28.16 -1.83 7.16
CA LEU A 628 -29.28 -2.59 6.59
C LEU A 628 -29.49 -2.30 5.10
N MET A 629 -29.27 -1.05 4.65
CA MET A 629 -29.28 -0.72 3.22
C MET A 629 -28.12 -1.36 2.45
N ARG A 630 -27.01 -1.72 3.09
CA ARG A 630 -25.81 -2.30 2.44
C ARG A 630 -25.71 -3.82 2.53
N VAL A 631 -26.30 -4.44 3.55
CA VAL A 631 -26.37 -5.91 3.70
C VAL A 631 -27.66 -6.50 3.12
N GLY A 632 -28.61 -5.63 2.75
CA GLY A 632 -29.89 -6.00 2.15
C GLY A 632 -30.94 -6.31 3.21
N MET A 633 -32.15 -5.77 3.04
CA MET A 633 -33.31 -6.22 3.80
C MET A 633 -34.27 -6.97 2.89
N GLY A 634 -34.46 -8.25 3.19
CA GLY A 634 -35.69 -8.96 2.92
C GLY A 634 -36.71 -8.70 4.03
N GLU A 635 -37.97 -9.04 3.77
CA GLU A 635 -39.11 -8.92 4.69
C GLU A 635 -38.85 -9.61 6.06
N ARG A 636 -38.12 -10.74 6.08
CA ARG A 636 -37.72 -11.45 7.31
C ARG A 636 -36.99 -10.56 8.30
N SER A 637 -35.94 -9.85 7.85
CA SER A 637 -35.08 -9.07 8.75
C SER A 637 -35.84 -7.92 9.40
N ALA A 638 -36.84 -7.36 8.71
CA ALA A 638 -37.70 -6.31 9.25
C ALA A 638 -38.59 -6.83 10.39
N ILE A 639 -39.19 -8.02 10.21
CA ILE A 639 -40.01 -8.68 11.23
C ILE A 639 -39.17 -9.08 12.44
N LEU A 640 -37.99 -9.69 12.23
CA LEU A 640 -37.07 -10.06 13.31
C LEU A 640 -36.59 -8.83 14.09
N SER A 641 -36.22 -7.75 13.40
CA SER A 641 -35.88 -6.48 14.03
C SER A 641 -37.03 -5.95 14.89
N ALA A 642 -38.27 -5.96 14.40
CA ALA A 642 -39.44 -5.48 15.16
C ALA A 642 -39.68 -6.31 16.43
N LYS A 643 -39.52 -7.64 16.34
CA LYS A 643 -39.59 -8.56 17.49
C LYS A 643 -38.54 -8.26 18.56
N VAL A 644 -37.32 -7.84 18.20
CA VAL A 644 -36.29 -7.42 19.18
C VAL A 644 -36.79 -6.27 20.07
N TYR A 645 -37.34 -5.21 19.47
CA TYR A 645 -37.80 -4.04 20.24
C TYR A 645 -39.06 -4.32 21.05
N ALA A 646 -39.95 -5.18 20.55
CA ALA A 646 -41.20 -5.49 21.22
C ALA A 646 -41.02 -6.45 22.41
N ASN A 647 -40.14 -7.45 22.28
CA ASN A 647 -40.14 -8.59 23.19
C ASN A 647 -39.00 -8.58 24.22
N TYR A 648 -37.91 -7.83 24.00
CA TYR A 648 -36.68 -7.90 24.82
C TYR A 648 -36.46 -6.70 25.75
N ALA A 649 -37.55 -6.09 26.24
CA ALA A 649 -37.49 -4.94 27.13
C ALA A 649 -36.85 -5.26 28.50
N ASP A 650 -36.97 -6.51 28.95
CA ASP A 650 -36.34 -7.04 30.17
C ASP A 650 -34.80 -6.99 30.11
N ILE A 651 -34.22 -7.19 28.93
CA ILE A 651 -32.77 -7.11 28.70
C ILE A 651 -32.33 -5.67 28.37
N LEU A 652 -33.06 -5.01 27.47
CA LEU A 652 -32.67 -3.72 26.88
C LEU A 652 -33.06 -2.48 27.69
N GLY A 653 -33.98 -2.60 28.66
CA GLY A 653 -34.50 -1.49 29.45
C GLY A 653 -35.36 -0.50 28.64
N GLU A 654 -35.32 0.79 29.00
CA GLU A 654 -36.14 1.86 28.38
C GLU A 654 -35.79 2.17 26.91
N ARG A 655 -34.78 1.52 26.33
CA ARG A 655 -34.33 1.70 24.93
C ARG A 655 -35.36 1.25 23.87
N THR A 656 -36.58 0.89 24.26
CA THR A 656 -37.51 0.02 23.50
C THR A 656 -38.58 0.72 22.67
N LYS A 657 -38.60 2.04 22.53
CA LYS A 657 -39.59 2.71 21.67
C LYS A 657 -39.09 2.86 20.23
N GLY A 658 -39.08 1.75 19.49
CA GLY A 658 -38.86 1.75 18.04
C GLY A 658 -40.14 2.06 17.25
N GLU A 659 -40.02 2.75 16.10
CA GLU A 659 -41.10 2.87 15.12
C GLU A 659 -41.43 1.47 14.55
N ASP A 660 -42.73 1.14 14.53
CA ASP A 660 -43.33 -0.03 13.86
C ASP A 660 -43.37 -1.37 14.64
N THR A 661 -43.71 -1.33 15.95
CA THR A 661 -44.04 -2.53 16.75
C THR A 661 -45.17 -3.39 16.16
N ALA A 662 -46.00 -2.83 15.27
CA ALA A 662 -47.04 -3.55 14.55
C ALA A 662 -46.50 -4.74 13.73
N LYS A 663 -45.25 -4.68 13.24
CA LYS A 663 -44.61 -5.80 12.51
C LYS A 663 -44.16 -6.94 13.42
N ALA A 664 -44.01 -6.72 14.73
CA ALA A 664 -43.56 -7.75 15.65
C ALA A 664 -44.56 -8.93 15.75
N GLY A 665 -45.85 -8.66 15.55
CA GLY A 665 -46.91 -9.67 15.53
C GLY A 665 -47.05 -10.45 14.21
N GLN A 666 -46.30 -10.09 13.16
CA GLN A 666 -46.38 -10.79 11.88
C GLN A 666 -45.66 -12.14 11.95
N ILE A 667 -46.24 -13.16 11.31
CA ILE A 667 -45.66 -14.49 11.15
C ILE A 667 -44.46 -14.38 10.23
N LEU A 668 -43.31 -14.90 10.67
CA LEU A 668 -42.10 -14.89 9.85
C LEU A 668 -42.34 -15.70 8.57
N PRO A 669 -42.02 -15.17 7.36
CA PRO A 669 -42.15 -15.90 6.11
C PRO A 669 -41.37 -17.23 6.14
N PRO A 670 -41.67 -18.22 5.29
CA PRO A 670 -40.86 -19.44 5.20
C PRO A 670 -39.47 -19.16 4.61
N SER A 671 -38.43 -19.83 5.13
CA SER A 671 -37.03 -19.59 4.69
C SER A 671 -36.78 -20.22 3.33
N LYS A 672 -36.08 -19.49 2.46
CA LYS A 672 -35.59 -20.02 1.17
C LYS A 672 -34.36 -20.92 1.33
N THR A 673 -33.65 -20.78 2.45
CA THR A 673 -32.42 -21.51 2.78
C THR A 673 -32.62 -22.34 4.04
N ARG A 674 -32.92 -23.63 3.90
CA ARG A 674 -33.02 -24.56 5.04
C ARG A 674 -31.63 -24.97 5.49
N GLY A 675 -31.09 -24.24 6.46
CA GLY A 675 -29.75 -24.50 6.99
C GLY A 675 -29.73 -24.45 8.51
N ARG A 676 -30.51 -25.29 9.21
CA ARG A 676 -30.17 -25.60 10.61
C ARG A 676 -29.39 -26.91 10.64
N HIS A 677 -28.12 -26.81 11.02
CA HIS A 677 -27.26 -27.91 11.43
C HIS A 677 -26.96 -27.73 12.91
N GLU A 678 -27.95 -27.95 13.77
CA GLU A 678 -27.62 -28.46 15.10
C GLU A 678 -27.75 -29.97 15.03
N THR A 679 -26.64 -30.60 14.64
CA THR A 679 -26.44 -32.00 14.97
C THR A 679 -26.27 -32.03 16.49
N ILE A 680 -27.37 -32.16 17.23
CA ILE A 680 -27.29 -32.58 18.62
C ILE A 680 -26.49 -33.88 18.58
N VAL A 681 -25.32 -33.91 19.23
CA VAL A 681 -24.54 -35.12 19.39
C VAL A 681 -25.49 -36.16 19.99
N PRO A 682 -25.71 -37.32 19.35
CA PRO A 682 -26.53 -38.36 19.93
C PRO A 682 -25.82 -38.82 21.21
N GLY A 683 -26.36 -38.42 22.36
CA GLY A 683 -25.79 -38.73 23.67
C GLY A 683 -26.86 -38.56 24.75
N ASP A 684 -27.29 -39.70 25.27
CA ASP A 684 -28.14 -39.98 26.45
C ASP A 684 -29.42 -39.16 26.61
N PHE A 685 -30.52 -39.66 26.03
CA PHE A 685 -31.85 -39.43 26.62
C PHE A 685 -32.10 -40.52 27.68
N PRO A 686 -32.59 -40.20 28.90
CA PRO A 686 -33.71 -39.27 29.13
C PRO A 686 -33.60 -38.36 30.39
N ARG A 687 -33.71 -37.04 30.22
CA ARG A 687 -34.40 -36.19 31.22
C ARG A 687 -35.87 -36.17 30.84
N GLY A 688 -36.78 -36.43 31.79
CA GLY A 688 -38.20 -36.30 31.53
C GLY A 688 -38.54 -34.86 31.17
N MET A 689 -39.16 -34.64 30.01
CA MET A 689 -39.66 -33.32 29.61
C MET A 689 -41.17 -33.35 29.64
N ALA A 690 -41.77 -32.36 30.26
CA ALA A 690 -43.21 -32.16 30.24
C ALA A 690 -43.55 -30.86 29.51
N VAL A 691 -44.50 -30.93 28.58
CA VAL A 691 -44.84 -29.83 27.69
C VAL A 691 -46.29 -29.40 27.89
N ASP A 692 -46.48 -28.09 28.05
CA ASP A 692 -47.75 -27.42 28.27
C ASP A 692 -48.39 -27.02 26.93
N ILE A 693 -48.93 -28.03 26.22
CA ILE A 693 -49.70 -27.87 24.97
C ILE A 693 -50.63 -29.08 24.77
N ASP A 694 -51.79 -28.87 24.13
CA ASP A 694 -52.64 -29.98 23.70
C ASP A 694 -51.89 -30.87 22.70
N ARG A 695 -51.73 -32.16 23.04
CA ARG A 695 -51.14 -33.19 22.18
C ARG A 695 -51.76 -33.21 20.78
N ASN A 696 -53.05 -32.91 20.67
CA ASN A 696 -53.76 -32.92 19.39
C ASN A 696 -53.38 -31.74 18.48
N GLU A 697 -52.71 -30.71 18.99
CA GLU A 697 -52.23 -29.59 18.18
C GLU A 697 -50.98 -29.94 17.36
N VAL A 698 -50.29 -31.03 17.71
CA VAL A 698 -49.05 -31.49 17.09
C VAL A 698 -49.30 -32.81 16.36
N LEU A 699 -49.32 -32.75 15.02
CA LEU A 699 -49.63 -33.88 14.13
C LEU A 699 -48.65 -35.04 14.25
N ASN A 700 -47.40 -34.76 14.64
CA ASN A 700 -46.34 -35.75 14.82
C ASN A 700 -45.98 -35.97 16.31
N ALA A 701 -46.90 -35.67 17.23
CA ALA A 701 -46.68 -35.79 18.68
C ALA A 701 -46.21 -37.18 19.11
N SER A 702 -46.67 -38.25 18.46
CA SER A 702 -46.34 -39.64 18.80
C SER A 702 -44.87 -40.00 18.63
N PHE A 703 -44.09 -39.20 17.89
CA PHE A 703 -42.66 -39.45 17.67
C PHE A 703 -41.77 -38.87 18.77
N PHE A 704 -42.34 -38.13 19.73
CA PHE A 704 -41.59 -37.47 20.79
C PHE A 704 -41.91 -38.08 22.15
N ASN A 705 -40.86 -38.43 22.89
CA ASN A 705 -40.97 -39.00 24.23
C ASN A 705 -41.06 -37.88 25.29
N VAL A 706 -42.24 -37.24 25.38
CA VAL A 706 -42.52 -36.15 26.33
C VAL A 706 -43.88 -36.34 27.02
N GLU A 707 -44.03 -35.81 28.23
CA GLU A 707 -45.31 -35.76 28.94
C GLU A 707 -46.17 -34.59 28.43
N TRP A 708 -47.29 -34.91 27.79
CA TRP A 708 -48.22 -33.94 27.18
C TRP A 708 -49.29 -33.46 28.18
N LYS A 709 -48.86 -32.84 29.29
CA LYS A 709 -49.73 -32.30 30.35
C LYS A 709 -49.07 -31.11 31.01
N ALA A 710 -49.87 -30.16 31.52
CA ALA A 710 -49.39 -29.05 32.33
C ALA A 710 -48.92 -29.55 33.72
N PRO A 711 -47.63 -29.42 34.10
CA PRO A 711 -47.18 -29.65 35.46
C PRO A 711 -47.04 -28.30 36.16
N GLN A 712 -47.88 -28.05 37.16
CA GLN A 712 -47.61 -27.06 38.19
C GLN A 712 -46.82 -27.73 39.31
N MET A 713 -45.48 -27.77 39.21
CA MET A 713 -44.63 -28.00 40.37
C MET A 713 -43.92 -26.68 40.74
N PRO A 714 -44.10 -26.17 41.96
CA PRO A 714 -43.42 -24.96 42.42
C PRO A 714 -41.91 -25.24 42.55
N GLY A 715 -41.09 -24.51 41.79
CA GLY A 715 -39.62 -24.56 41.90
C GLY A 715 -38.88 -25.12 40.69
N ASP A 716 -39.56 -25.69 39.70
CA ASP A 716 -38.92 -26.22 38.49
C ASP A 716 -38.52 -25.10 37.52
N LYS A 717 -37.32 -25.25 36.95
CA LYS A 717 -36.78 -24.37 35.90
C LYS A 717 -37.57 -24.59 34.59
N ARG A 718 -38.54 -23.71 34.33
CA ARG A 718 -39.42 -23.73 33.15
C ARG A 718 -38.90 -22.84 32.03
N THR A 719 -38.83 -23.37 30.82
CA THR A 719 -38.64 -22.59 29.60
C THR A 719 -40.00 -22.27 28.98
N GLU A 720 -40.23 -21.03 28.57
CA GLU A 720 -41.39 -20.65 27.74
C GLU A 720 -40.89 -20.29 26.35
N LEU A 721 -41.54 -20.82 25.31
CA LEU A 721 -41.18 -20.63 23.92
C LEU A 721 -42.37 -20.05 23.13
N THR A 722 -42.08 -19.06 22.30
CA THR A 722 -42.99 -18.54 21.28
C THR A 722 -42.66 -19.20 19.94
N VAL A 723 -43.68 -19.70 19.25
CA VAL A 723 -43.54 -20.41 17.97
C VAL A 723 -44.42 -19.74 16.94
N ASP A 724 -43.81 -19.19 15.89
CA ASP A 724 -44.52 -18.75 14.70
C ASP A 724 -44.70 -19.95 13.77
N ILE A 725 -45.93 -20.20 13.34
CA ILE A 725 -46.32 -21.36 12.54
C ILE A 725 -46.91 -20.87 11.23
N ASP A 726 -46.41 -21.38 10.10
CA ASP A 726 -46.97 -21.05 8.79
C ASP A 726 -48.31 -21.73 8.52
N LYS A 727 -48.92 -21.38 7.39
CA LYS A 727 -50.18 -21.96 6.94
C LYS A 727 -50.17 -23.47 6.70
N SER A 728 -48.99 -24.07 6.58
CA SER A 728 -48.81 -25.52 6.41
C SER A 728 -48.62 -26.27 7.74
N GLY A 729 -48.59 -25.54 8.86
CA GLY A 729 -48.36 -26.10 10.19
C GLY A 729 -46.88 -26.30 10.50
N VAL A 730 -45.97 -25.69 9.72
CA VAL A 730 -44.52 -25.82 9.94
C VAL A 730 -44.03 -24.61 10.73
N PRO A 731 -43.20 -24.81 11.78
CA PRO A 731 -42.55 -23.70 12.48
C PRO A 731 -41.71 -22.87 11.51
N THR A 732 -41.86 -21.55 11.54
CA THR A 732 -41.01 -20.60 10.81
C THR A 732 -40.09 -19.82 11.72
N LEU A 733 -40.38 -19.78 13.02
CA LEU A 733 -39.56 -19.19 14.06
C LEU A 733 -39.89 -19.85 15.41
N VAL A 734 -38.88 -20.20 16.20
CA VAL A 734 -39.01 -20.63 17.60
C VAL A 734 -38.09 -19.74 18.42
N LEU A 735 -38.63 -19.02 19.40
CA LEU A 735 -37.85 -18.18 20.32
C LEU A 735 -38.22 -18.52 21.76
N VAL A 736 -37.22 -18.59 22.63
CA VAL A 736 -37.46 -18.63 24.07
C VAL A 736 -37.92 -17.25 24.50
N SER A 737 -39.09 -17.13 25.12
CA SER A 737 -39.61 -15.91 25.73
C SER A 737 -39.30 -15.83 27.23
N LYS A 738 -38.99 -16.96 27.86
CA LYS A 738 -38.52 -17.04 29.25
C LYS A 738 -37.55 -18.20 29.41
N SER A 739 -36.33 -17.90 29.83
CA SER A 739 -35.26 -18.90 30.04
C SER A 739 -35.53 -19.76 31.28
N SER A 740 -35.10 -21.03 31.21
CA SER A 740 -34.92 -21.89 32.39
C SER A 740 -33.66 -21.54 33.20
N GLU A 741 -32.85 -20.57 32.73
CA GLU A 741 -31.50 -20.25 33.19
C GLU A 741 -30.45 -21.35 32.92
N VAL A 742 -30.83 -22.47 32.29
CA VAL A 742 -29.93 -23.56 31.90
C VAL A 742 -29.83 -23.61 30.39
N GLU A 743 -28.65 -23.27 29.86
CA GLU A 743 -28.39 -23.13 28.42
C GLU A 743 -28.76 -24.39 27.61
N ASP A 744 -28.39 -25.56 28.12
CA ASP A 744 -28.64 -26.86 27.47
C ASP A 744 -30.13 -27.23 27.45
N ASP A 745 -30.88 -26.88 28.49
CA ASP A 745 -32.32 -27.15 28.57
C ASP A 745 -33.07 -26.27 27.57
N ASP A 746 -32.78 -24.97 27.54
CA ASP A 746 -33.37 -24.05 26.55
C ASP A 746 -33.03 -24.47 25.10
N ALA A 747 -31.79 -24.91 24.84
CA ALA A 747 -31.37 -25.40 23.52
C ALA A 747 -32.16 -26.64 23.09
N ARG A 748 -32.36 -27.59 24.01
CA ARG A 748 -33.14 -28.81 23.77
C ARG A 748 -34.60 -28.51 23.46
N ALA A 749 -35.23 -27.61 24.22
CA ALA A 749 -36.63 -27.22 23.97
C ALA A 749 -36.82 -26.60 22.59
N VAL A 750 -35.91 -25.71 22.19
CA VAL A 750 -35.89 -25.08 20.88
C VAL A 750 -35.79 -26.13 19.76
N ASP A 751 -34.77 -26.99 19.80
CA ASP A 751 -34.52 -27.97 18.74
C ASP A 751 -35.67 -28.97 18.61
N MET A 752 -36.23 -29.40 19.74
CA MET A 752 -37.42 -30.25 19.76
C MET A 752 -38.59 -29.59 19.02
N LEU A 753 -38.92 -28.33 19.34
CA LEU A 753 -40.06 -27.62 18.76
C LEU A 753 -39.91 -27.37 17.26
N TRP A 754 -38.68 -27.19 16.76
CA TRP A 754 -38.43 -27.10 15.32
C TRP A 754 -38.77 -28.38 14.54
N ARG A 755 -38.76 -29.54 15.22
CA ARG A 755 -39.11 -30.84 14.62
C ARG A 755 -40.62 -31.11 14.62
N TRP A 756 -41.40 -30.27 15.28
CA TRP A 756 -42.85 -30.46 15.40
C TRP A 756 -43.58 -30.00 14.14
N LYS A 757 -44.69 -30.68 13.84
CA LYS A 757 -45.62 -30.31 12.78
C LYS A 757 -46.98 -30.02 13.42
N PHE A 758 -47.38 -28.77 13.40
CA PHE A 758 -48.61 -28.30 14.01
C PHE A 758 -49.80 -28.45 13.06
N LYS A 759 -51.03 -28.38 13.60
CA LYS A 759 -52.23 -28.25 12.78
C LYS A 759 -52.17 -26.97 11.93
N PRO A 760 -52.39 -27.06 10.60
CA PRO A 760 -52.36 -25.90 9.71
C PRO A 760 -53.53 -24.96 9.98
N GLN A 761 -53.30 -23.65 9.81
CA GLN A 761 -54.32 -22.60 9.88
C GLN A 761 -54.21 -21.67 8.65
N PRO A 762 -55.30 -21.05 8.17
CA PRO A 762 -55.31 -20.29 6.91
C PRO A 762 -54.26 -19.17 6.85
N ASP A 763 -54.08 -18.46 7.96
CA ASP A 763 -53.23 -17.26 8.04
C ASP A 763 -51.90 -17.52 8.77
N GLY A 764 -51.62 -18.78 9.15
CA GLY A 764 -50.62 -19.09 10.16
C GLY A 764 -51.05 -18.60 11.55
N ARG A 765 -50.25 -18.90 12.58
CA ARG A 765 -50.49 -18.40 13.94
C ARG A 765 -49.21 -18.40 14.76
N GLN A 766 -49.22 -17.61 15.84
CA GLN A 766 -48.23 -17.69 16.90
C GLN A 766 -48.83 -18.43 18.09
N ILE A 767 -48.06 -19.29 18.74
CA ILE A 767 -48.44 -19.97 19.99
C ILE A 767 -47.32 -19.85 21.03
N THR A 768 -47.68 -20.04 22.30
CA THR A 768 -46.72 -20.15 23.40
C THR A 768 -46.73 -21.57 23.95
N VAL A 769 -45.55 -22.14 24.19
CA VAL A 769 -45.36 -23.50 24.68
C VAL A 769 -44.46 -23.46 25.91
N GLY A 770 -44.92 -24.02 27.03
CA GLY A 770 -44.10 -24.20 28.23
C GLY A 770 -43.42 -25.57 28.24
N VAL A 771 -42.14 -25.63 28.58
CA VAL A 771 -41.37 -26.88 28.75
C VAL A 771 -40.78 -26.91 30.15
N ASN A 772 -41.08 -27.96 30.91
CA ASN A 772 -40.49 -28.24 32.22
C ASN A 772 -39.52 -29.40 32.10
N PHE A 773 -38.36 -29.27 32.74
CA PHE A 773 -37.32 -30.29 32.80
C PHE A 773 -37.35 -30.99 34.15
N GLN A 774 -37.45 -32.31 34.15
CA GLN A 774 -37.30 -33.13 35.34
C GLN A 774 -35.81 -33.40 35.56
N HIS A 775 -35.27 -32.89 36.68
CA HIS A 775 -33.87 -33.07 37.08
C HIS A 775 -33.71 -34.16 38.14
#